data_AF-A0A094GY68-F1
#
_entry.id   AF-A0A094GY68-F1
#
_cell.length_a   1.000
_cell.length_b   1.000
_cell.length_c   1.000
_cell.angle_alpha   90.00
_cell.angle_beta   90.00
_cell.angle_gamma   90.00
#
_symmetry.space_group_name_H-M   'P 1'
#
loop_
_entity.id
_entity.type
_entity.pdbx_description
1 polymer ?
#
loop_
_entity_poly.entity_id
_entity_poly.type
_entity_poly.pdbx_seq_one_letter_code
_entity_poly.pdbx_strand_id
1 'polypeptide(L)'
;MAPTQSKLVSQNPTERLYYLDNFRTYLTALVICHHVAAPYGGLGIWFYSSKLYPPGSSPTLSAFNALNQSYFMGSFFFLSGYFSKKALKRKGAKSFLKTKFLKLGVPLVVYTLLAAPAQIAILKLYNKEVLGWDILTDYWKALDGVKGTMWFSALLLIFDSVAALCPSIPAFLAQSTTLPSFILDIGAACLTRLVNPTGGKIVLLNLKPVYLPQYVASYVLGASLESPPTPPVTKTARNVLLASTIVSSTALVGLGLNKLRPYSANAILGGTSLPALTYAVWNETTGYLLGTTILRLFKTSKWLNRSWGSIGRYSYAAFLVHPIVCVAAQVWTDEWHALPVVKATVLSVVGVVGSWSVGWVLVRVPRARMATFTRIPDGETPVIDVDPSRRVAKIDKNIYGGFLEHMGRCIYGGIYQPGHASADTHGYRTDVLKSLQTLDIPVLRYPGGNFVATYHWQDGIGPRESRPTRPELAWEGVETNEFGTDEFLHWLTVLGNCEGGVGKWTVEPYFALNFGTGTLDEALAWVEYCNGKGNTYYANLRRKNGREEPWGVKYWALGNEMYGPWQVGQLNAEDYSKKAIVFAKALRLLDPSLVLVLCGETGYSSWDFEVLRSCIPYVDMHSIHIYTASSDHMKNVSAPLIAERAIEATAAFIDVARIENNIAPTKPRTTICFDEWNVWSPTRAPGNLGAEEKYTLSDALAVGVWLNVFVRQAKYMGMANIAQSVNVISPLMTTEKGIVKQTTFCILELFSRYMRGWTVHTHVRGGVYTGDTEPAWLKGVQEEGINTLDVSATVGKDGWVSVAVVNMDENKDVEVDLKIGGAVEGGVETHTVTGENVNVVNTEEEEVRIAEGTWDGKGKYTFKKHSFTLLRWKSDEKIVGSE
;
A
#
# COMPACT_ATOMS: atom_id res chain seq x y z
N MET A 1 7.58 -3.69 -54.27
CA MET A 1 6.60 -2.62 -53.95
C MET A 1 6.10 -2.87 -52.54
N ALA A 2 6.74 -2.25 -51.54
CA ALA A 2 6.36 -2.35 -50.14
C ALA A 2 5.74 -1.00 -49.73
N PRO A 3 4.57 -0.99 -49.07
CA PRO A 3 3.83 0.22 -48.81
C PRO A 3 4.46 1.04 -47.68
N THR A 4 4.47 2.34 -47.92
CA THR A 4 4.97 3.46 -47.12
C THR A 4 4.41 3.53 -45.70
N GLN A 5 5.30 3.95 -44.78
CA GLN A 5 5.07 4.34 -43.39
C GLN A 5 3.80 5.19 -43.20
N SER A 6 2.91 4.78 -42.29
CA SER A 6 1.95 5.70 -41.66
C SER A 6 2.54 6.16 -40.32
N LYS A 7 2.79 7.47 -40.22
CA LYS A 7 3.15 8.15 -38.98
C LYS A 7 2.03 7.95 -37.96
N LEU A 8 2.27 7.18 -36.91
CA LEU A 8 1.41 7.18 -35.73
C LEU A 8 1.58 8.53 -35.03
N VAL A 9 0.57 9.39 -35.23
CA VAL A 9 0.42 10.68 -34.58
C VAL A 9 0.47 10.49 -33.06
N SER A 10 1.45 11.15 -32.41
CA SER A 10 1.56 11.28 -30.96
C SER A 10 0.25 11.82 -30.38
N GLN A 11 -0.46 11.03 -29.58
CA GLN A 11 -1.61 11.52 -28.83
C GLN A 11 -1.11 12.34 -27.63
N ASN A 12 -1.38 13.65 -27.67
CA ASN A 12 -1.11 14.58 -26.57
C ASN A 12 -1.61 14.05 -25.22
N PRO A 13 -0.91 14.34 -24.10
CA PRO A 13 -1.40 14.03 -22.75
C PRO A 13 -2.80 14.62 -22.57
N THR A 14 -3.75 13.80 -22.11
CA THR A 14 -5.15 14.22 -22.00
C THR A 14 -5.28 15.26 -20.89
N GLU A 15 -5.37 16.53 -21.30
CA GLU A 15 -5.63 17.68 -20.44
C GLU A 15 -6.78 17.37 -19.46
N ARG A 16 -6.51 17.49 -18.15
CA ARG A 16 -7.53 17.22 -17.12
C ARG A 16 -8.65 18.24 -17.24
N LEU A 17 -9.86 17.76 -17.53
CA LEU A 17 -11.03 18.61 -17.75
C LEU A 17 -11.67 19.04 -16.42
N TYR A 18 -11.12 20.07 -15.78
CA TYR A 18 -11.58 20.58 -14.48
C TYR A 18 -13.08 20.89 -14.45
N TYR A 19 -13.63 21.46 -15.52
CA TYR A 19 -15.07 21.75 -15.59
C TYR A 19 -15.97 20.51 -15.40
N LEU A 20 -15.54 19.31 -15.83
CA LEU A 20 -16.33 18.08 -15.66
C LEU A 20 -16.27 17.57 -14.21
N ASP A 21 -15.09 17.62 -13.60
CA ASP A 21 -14.90 17.27 -12.19
C ASP A 21 -15.72 18.20 -11.27
N ASN A 22 -15.70 19.50 -11.57
CA ASN A 22 -16.45 20.51 -10.83
C ASN A 22 -17.95 20.41 -11.08
N PHE A 23 -18.38 20.15 -12.32
CA PHE A 23 -19.80 19.95 -12.63
C PHE A 23 -20.36 18.73 -11.90
N ARG A 24 -19.62 17.61 -11.87
CA ARG A 24 -20.00 16.43 -11.04
C ARG A 24 -20.11 16.79 -9.56
N THR A 25 -19.15 17.55 -9.03
CA THR A 25 -19.12 17.98 -7.63
C THR A 25 -20.32 18.86 -7.28
N TYR A 26 -20.66 19.81 -8.16
CA TYR A 26 -21.85 20.66 -8.07
C TYR A 26 -23.14 19.83 -8.07
N LEU A 27 -23.27 18.87 -8.98
CA LEU A 27 -24.43 17.98 -9.02
C LEU A 27 -24.57 17.18 -7.71
N THR A 28 -23.45 16.75 -7.12
CA THR A 28 -23.50 16.04 -5.82
C THR A 28 -23.98 16.96 -4.69
N ALA A 29 -23.51 18.21 -4.65
CA ALA A 29 -24.02 19.18 -3.67
C ALA A 29 -25.52 19.44 -3.84
N LEU A 30 -26.00 19.52 -5.09
CA LEU A 30 -27.43 19.67 -5.39
C LEU A 30 -28.29 18.49 -4.94
N VAL A 31 -27.78 17.26 -5.01
CA VAL A 31 -28.49 16.07 -4.47
C VAL A 31 -28.80 16.28 -2.99
N ILE A 32 -27.83 16.80 -2.24
CA ILE A 32 -27.98 17.08 -0.81
C ILE A 32 -29.02 18.18 -0.60
N CYS A 33 -28.92 19.30 -1.31
CA CYS A 33 -29.89 20.39 -1.20
C CYS A 33 -31.33 19.92 -1.53
N HIS A 34 -31.48 19.07 -2.55
CA HIS A 34 -32.77 18.50 -2.94
C HIS A 34 -33.41 17.67 -1.82
N HIS A 35 -32.63 16.79 -1.20
CA HIS A 35 -33.08 15.96 -0.09
C HIS A 35 -33.31 16.75 1.20
N VAL A 36 -32.59 17.85 1.40
CA VAL A 36 -32.84 18.77 2.51
C VAL A 36 -34.14 19.55 2.31
N ALA A 37 -34.47 19.96 1.08
CA ALA A 37 -35.68 20.73 0.81
C ALA A 37 -36.99 19.91 0.91
N ALA A 38 -36.94 18.61 0.63
CA ALA A 38 -38.12 17.73 0.64
C ALA A 38 -38.94 17.75 1.96
N PRO A 39 -38.34 17.59 3.17
CA PRO A 39 -39.10 17.58 4.42
C PRO A 39 -39.67 18.93 4.87
N TYR A 40 -39.29 20.04 4.23
CA TYR A 40 -39.71 21.39 4.61
C TYR A 40 -40.72 22.00 3.64
N GLY A 41 -41.55 21.17 3.02
CA GLY A 41 -42.60 21.61 2.09
C GLY A 41 -42.20 21.58 0.61
N GLY A 42 -41.07 20.97 0.27
CA GLY A 42 -40.70 20.63 -1.11
C GLY A 42 -41.43 19.38 -1.63
N LEU A 43 -41.17 19.04 -2.89
CA LEU A 43 -41.67 17.81 -3.53
C LEU A 43 -40.65 16.68 -3.40
N GLY A 44 -41.08 15.48 -2.98
CA GLY A 44 -40.19 14.31 -2.92
C GLY A 44 -40.52 13.40 -1.74
N ILE A 45 -39.88 12.24 -1.70
CA ILE A 45 -39.96 11.31 -0.57
C ILE A 45 -38.61 11.32 0.13
N TRP A 46 -38.61 11.48 1.44
CA TRP A 46 -37.43 11.48 2.27
C TRP A 46 -37.66 10.70 3.57
N PHE A 47 -36.58 10.29 4.23
CA PHE A 47 -36.64 9.49 5.47
C PHE A 47 -37.24 10.25 6.64
N TYR A 48 -37.04 11.57 6.64
CA TYR A 48 -37.58 12.48 7.63
C TYR A 48 -38.69 13.32 6.98
N SER A 49 -39.75 13.65 7.73
CA SER A 49 -40.78 14.61 7.32
C SER A 49 -41.12 15.51 8.49
N SER A 50 -41.01 16.83 8.30
CA SER A 50 -41.35 17.77 9.36
C SER A 50 -42.86 17.81 9.57
N LYS A 51 -43.29 17.85 10.84
CA LYS A 51 -44.70 18.02 11.21
C LYS A 51 -45.23 19.42 10.87
N LEU A 52 -44.33 20.41 10.80
CA LEU A 52 -44.67 21.82 10.58
C LEU A 52 -44.89 22.17 9.10
N TYR A 53 -44.35 21.36 8.18
CA TYR A 53 -44.32 21.67 6.75
C TYR A 53 -44.77 20.46 5.93
N PRO A 54 -46.08 20.28 5.72
CA PRO A 54 -46.59 19.20 4.89
C PRO A 54 -45.95 19.21 3.49
N PRO A 55 -45.73 18.03 2.85
CA PRO A 55 -45.16 17.97 1.51
C PRO A 55 -45.92 18.86 0.51
N GLY A 56 -45.20 19.64 -0.29
CA GLY A 56 -45.80 20.58 -1.25
C GLY A 56 -46.34 21.88 -0.66
N SER A 57 -46.23 22.12 0.65
CA SER A 57 -46.72 23.36 1.30
C SER A 57 -45.92 24.62 0.96
N SER A 58 -44.68 24.47 0.47
CA SER A 58 -43.85 25.59 0.02
C SER A 58 -43.78 25.61 -1.51
N PRO A 59 -44.43 26.58 -2.19
CA PRO A 59 -44.34 26.72 -3.64
C PRO A 59 -42.89 26.90 -4.12
N THR A 60 -42.08 27.64 -3.37
CA THR A 60 -40.68 27.90 -3.68
C THR A 60 -39.83 26.62 -3.63
N LEU A 61 -39.92 25.84 -2.55
CA LEU A 61 -39.16 24.59 -2.44
C LEU A 61 -39.68 23.51 -3.37
N SER A 62 -40.99 23.52 -3.66
CA SER A 62 -41.60 22.64 -4.66
C SER A 62 -41.09 22.95 -6.06
N ALA A 63 -40.99 24.23 -6.43
CA ALA A 63 -40.41 24.65 -7.71
C ALA A 63 -38.92 24.31 -7.79
N PHE A 64 -38.15 24.53 -6.72
CA PHE A 64 -36.74 24.12 -6.65
C PHE A 64 -36.58 22.61 -6.85
N ASN A 65 -37.37 21.78 -6.16
CA ASN A 65 -37.28 20.33 -6.29
C ASN A 65 -37.69 19.85 -7.69
N ALA A 66 -38.76 20.41 -8.28
CA ALA A 66 -39.19 20.07 -9.63
C ALA A 66 -38.13 20.45 -10.68
N LEU A 67 -37.60 21.68 -10.62
CA LEU A 67 -36.54 22.15 -11.53
C LEU A 67 -35.24 21.37 -11.35
N ASN A 68 -34.83 21.08 -10.12
CA ASN A 68 -33.64 20.28 -9.89
C ASN A 68 -33.83 18.87 -10.44
N GLN A 69 -34.98 18.24 -10.15
CA GLN A 69 -35.31 16.87 -10.59
C GLN A 69 -35.28 16.69 -12.10
N SER A 70 -35.60 17.74 -12.87
CA SER A 70 -35.68 17.63 -14.33
C SER A 70 -34.34 17.37 -15.01
N TYR A 71 -33.20 17.81 -14.44
CA TYR A 71 -31.90 17.72 -15.12
C TYR A 71 -30.79 17.01 -14.34
N PHE A 72 -30.78 17.03 -13.01
CA PHE A 72 -29.57 16.66 -12.25
C PHE A 72 -29.19 15.18 -12.41
N MET A 73 -30.16 14.27 -12.33
CA MET A 73 -29.93 12.83 -12.53
C MET A 73 -29.59 12.50 -13.98
N GLY A 74 -30.31 13.09 -14.95
CA GLY A 74 -29.96 12.97 -16.37
C GLY A 74 -28.52 13.41 -16.64
N SER A 75 -28.09 14.52 -16.03
CA SER A 75 -26.71 15.03 -16.14
C SER A 75 -25.68 14.07 -15.53
N PHE A 76 -25.98 13.42 -14.40
CA PHE A 76 -25.13 12.37 -13.84
C PHE A 76 -24.99 11.15 -14.76
N PHE A 77 -26.10 10.68 -15.35
CA PHE A 77 -26.08 9.57 -16.30
C PHE A 77 -25.32 9.93 -17.58
N PHE A 78 -25.48 11.16 -18.08
CA PHE A 78 -24.71 11.68 -19.20
C PHE A 78 -23.20 11.68 -18.94
N LEU A 79 -22.74 12.24 -17.82
CA LEU A 79 -21.33 12.18 -17.43
C LEU A 79 -20.85 10.74 -17.28
N SER A 80 -21.68 9.88 -16.66
CA SER A 80 -21.34 8.49 -16.42
C SER A 80 -21.16 7.72 -17.72
N GLY A 81 -22.05 7.87 -18.70
CA GLY A 81 -21.93 7.24 -20.02
C GLY A 81 -20.66 7.67 -20.76
N TYR A 82 -20.33 8.97 -20.71
CA TYR A 82 -19.10 9.51 -21.30
C TYR A 82 -17.84 8.87 -20.71
N PHE A 83 -17.72 8.86 -19.37
CA PHE A 83 -16.57 8.28 -18.71
C PHE A 83 -16.53 6.75 -18.80
N SER A 84 -17.70 6.09 -18.79
CA SER A 84 -17.81 4.64 -18.89
C SER A 84 -17.36 4.12 -20.25
N LYS A 85 -17.76 4.74 -21.37
CA LYS A 85 -17.26 4.35 -22.70
C LYS A 85 -15.74 4.47 -22.80
N LYS A 86 -15.17 5.59 -22.33
CA LYS A 86 -13.72 5.80 -22.32
C LYS A 86 -12.99 4.77 -21.45
N ALA A 87 -13.53 4.47 -20.27
CA ALA A 87 -12.97 3.47 -19.38
C ALA A 87 -13.07 2.05 -19.96
N LEU A 88 -14.19 1.71 -20.60
CA LEU A 88 -14.42 0.42 -21.26
C LEU A 88 -13.46 0.22 -22.44
N LYS A 89 -13.29 1.23 -23.31
CA LYS A 89 -12.34 1.21 -24.43
C LYS A 89 -10.89 1.00 -23.97
N ARG A 90 -10.53 1.56 -22.81
CA ARG A 90 -9.17 1.46 -22.25
C ARG A 90 -8.88 0.16 -21.51
N LYS A 91 -9.84 -0.38 -20.74
CA LYS A 91 -9.63 -1.51 -19.82
C LYS A 91 -10.14 -2.86 -20.32
N GLY A 92 -10.97 -2.88 -21.36
CA GLY A 92 -11.71 -4.07 -21.78
C GLY A 92 -12.84 -4.45 -20.81
N ALA A 93 -13.79 -5.27 -21.28
CA ALA A 93 -15.05 -5.56 -20.58
C ALA A 93 -14.86 -6.20 -19.20
N LYS A 94 -14.02 -7.24 -19.09
CA LYS A 94 -13.80 -7.98 -17.82
C LYS A 94 -13.23 -7.09 -16.71
N SER A 95 -12.16 -6.35 -16.99
CA SER A 95 -11.51 -5.45 -16.01
C SER A 95 -12.39 -4.24 -15.69
N PHE A 96 -13.12 -3.71 -16.69
CA PHE A 96 -14.09 -2.65 -16.49
C PHE A 96 -15.20 -3.06 -15.52
N LEU A 97 -15.83 -4.23 -15.72
CA LEU A 97 -16.90 -4.73 -14.86
C LEU A 97 -16.41 -5.03 -13.44
N LYS A 98 -15.25 -5.69 -13.27
CA LYS A 98 -14.64 -5.89 -11.95
C LYS A 98 -14.46 -4.55 -11.21
N THR A 99 -13.92 -3.55 -11.91
CA THR A 99 -13.70 -2.20 -11.34
C THR A 99 -15.02 -1.54 -10.94
N LYS A 100 -16.05 -1.61 -11.80
CA LYS A 100 -17.36 -0.99 -11.54
C LYS A 100 -18.09 -1.69 -10.39
N PHE A 101 -18.03 -3.02 -10.32
CA PHE A 101 -18.60 -3.80 -9.22
C PHE A 101 -17.96 -3.43 -7.88
N LEU A 102 -16.62 -3.32 -7.82
CA LEU A 102 -15.94 -2.91 -6.59
C LEU A 102 -16.26 -1.46 -6.19
N LYS A 103 -16.35 -0.54 -7.16
CA LYS A 103 -16.57 0.89 -6.89
C LYS A 103 -18.02 1.28 -6.64
N LEU A 104 -18.97 0.56 -7.21
CA LEU A 104 -20.41 0.87 -7.13
C LEU A 104 -21.19 -0.21 -6.39
N GLY A 105 -20.90 -1.49 -6.67
CA GLY A 105 -21.60 -2.65 -6.11
C GLY A 105 -21.31 -2.88 -4.63
N VAL A 106 -20.03 -2.86 -4.21
CA VAL A 106 -19.67 -3.04 -2.79
C VAL A 106 -20.26 -1.91 -1.91
N PRO A 107 -20.07 -0.61 -2.23
CA PRO A 107 -20.70 0.47 -1.47
C PRO A 107 -22.24 0.39 -1.49
N LEU A 108 -22.84 -0.04 -2.60
CA LEU A 108 -24.29 -0.26 -2.71
C LEU A 108 -24.79 -1.29 -1.70
N VAL A 109 -24.12 -2.44 -1.59
CA VAL A 109 -24.48 -3.50 -0.64
C VAL A 109 -24.30 -3.01 0.79
N VAL A 110 -23.14 -2.44 1.12
CA VAL A 110 -22.85 -1.94 2.47
C VAL A 110 -23.84 -0.86 2.90
N TYR A 111 -24.12 0.11 2.02
CA TYR A 111 -25.11 1.16 2.29
C TYR A 111 -26.51 0.56 2.51
N THR A 112 -26.93 -0.36 1.64
CA THR A 112 -28.26 -0.97 1.73
C THR A 112 -28.43 -1.77 3.02
N LEU A 113 -27.37 -2.43 3.49
CA LEU A 113 -27.41 -3.23 4.71
C LEU A 113 -27.27 -2.41 5.99
N LEU A 114 -26.53 -1.29 5.99
CA LEU A 114 -26.15 -0.58 7.22
C LEU A 114 -26.63 0.88 7.31
N ALA A 115 -26.61 1.63 6.22
CA ALA A 115 -26.88 3.07 6.27
C ALA A 115 -28.37 3.40 6.47
N ALA A 116 -29.26 2.57 5.93
CA ALA A 116 -30.70 2.70 6.14
C ALA A 116 -31.12 2.33 7.58
N PRO A 117 -30.64 1.23 8.18
CA PRO A 117 -30.82 0.98 9.61
C PRO A 117 -30.28 2.08 10.50
N ALA A 118 -29.13 2.67 10.16
CA ALA A 118 -28.58 3.79 10.92
C ALA A 118 -29.54 5.00 10.92
N GLN A 119 -30.22 5.28 9.81
CA GLN A 119 -31.24 6.33 9.76
C GLN A 119 -32.48 5.99 10.59
N ILE A 120 -32.92 4.73 10.57
CA ILE A 120 -34.03 4.26 11.43
C ILE A 120 -33.66 4.43 12.91
N ALA A 121 -32.42 4.07 13.28
CA ALA A 121 -31.93 4.23 14.64
C ALA A 121 -31.92 5.70 15.08
N ILE A 122 -31.51 6.63 14.20
CA ILE A 122 -31.57 8.08 14.48
C ILE A 122 -33.02 8.53 14.76
N LEU A 123 -34.00 8.06 13.97
CA LEU A 123 -35.41 8.41 14.16
C LEU A 123 -35.99 7.80 15.45
N LYS A 124 -35.65 6.54 15.76
CA LYS A 124 -36.07 5.89 17.02
C LYS A 124 -35.50 6.64 18.24
N LEU A 125 -34.21 7.00 18.19
CA LEU A 125 -33.58 7.83 19.23
C LEU A 125 -34.30 9.16 19.43
N TYR A 126 -34.68 9.82 18.33
CA TYR A 126 -35.44 11.07 18.40
C TYR A 126 -36.80 10.89 19.07
N ASN A 127 -37.50 9.81 18.75
CA ASN A 127 -38.79 9.47 19.37
C ASN A 127 -38.67 8.93 20.80
N LYS A 128 -37.46 8.91 21.38
CA LYS A 128 -37.14 8.35 22.70
C LYS A 128 -37.48 6.86 22.83
N GLU A 129 -37.42 6.13 21.72
CA GLU A 129 -37.57 4.68 21.69
C GLU A 129 -36.25 3.98 22.07
N VAL A 130 -36.34 2.80 22.67
CA VAL A 130 -35.16 2.01 23.04
C VAL A 130 -34.51 1.44 21.78
N LEU A 131 -33.18 1.59 21.68
CA LEU A 131 -32.40 0.94 20.62
C LEU A 131 -32.14 -0.53 20.99
N GLY A 132 -32.44 -1.44 20.07
CA GLY A 132 -32.09 -2.84 20.16
C GLY A 132 -31.59 -3.39 18.84
N TRP A 133 -31.13 -4.64 18.88
CA TRP A 133 -30.71 -5.39 17.70
C TRP A 133 -31.89 -5.72 16.75
N ASP A 134 -33.13 -5.58 17.24
CA ASP A 134 -34.38 -5.71 16.47
C ASP A 134 -34.40 -4.82 15.23
N ILE A 135 -33.81 -3.62 15.31
CA ILE A 135 -33.75 -2.67 14.19
C ILE A 135 -33.06 -3.29 12.97
N LEU A 136 -31.97 -4.02 13.19
CA LEU A 136 -31.24 -4.68 12.10
C LEU A 136 -31.98 -5.93 11.63
N THR A 137 -32.43 -6.77 12.57
CA THR A 137 -33.07 -8.04 12.21
C THR A 137 -34.39 -7.85 11.48
N ASP A 138 -35.22 -6.90 11.92
CA ASP A 138 -36.52 -6.63 11.30
C ASP A 138 -36.36 -5.94 9.96
N TYR A 139 -35.39 -5.01 9.86
CA TYR A 139 -35.06 -4.38 8.59
C TYR A 139 -34.55 -5.39 7.56
N TRP A 140 -33.63 -6.30 7.94
CA TRP A 140 -33.11 -7.31 7.02
C TRP A 140 -34.17 -8.33 6.61
N LYS A 141 -35.08 -8.73 7.52
CA LYS A 141 -36.24 -9.58 7.17
C LYS A 141 -37.17 -8.91 6.16
N ALA A 142 -37.35 -7.58 6.25
CA ALA A 142 -38.19 -6.79 5.37
C ALA A 142 -37.45 -6.24 4.12
N LEU A 143 -36.20 -6.64 3.90
CA LEU A 143 -35.38 -6.12 2.81
C LEU A 143 -35.81 -6.72 1.47
N ASP A 144 -36.36 -5.89 0.60
CA ASP A 144 -36.95 -6.27 -0.71
C ASP A 144 -36.17 -5.71 -1.92
N GLY A 145 -35.01 -5.10 -1.70
CA GLY A 145 -34.19 -4.52 -2.76
C GLY A 145 -33.23 -3.43 -2.31
N VAL A 146 -32.70 -2.68 -3.27
CA VAL A 146 -31.81 -1.53 -3.05
C VAL A 146 -32.55 -0.43 -2.27
N LYS A 147 -31.90 0.16 -1.26
CA LYS A 147 -32.52 1.20 -0.42
C LYS A 147 -31.86 2.57 -0.57
N GLY A 148 -32.64 3.60 -0.25
CA GLY A 148 -32.19 4.99 -0.22
C GLY A 148 -31.73 5.50 -1.58
N THR A 149 -30.70 6.34 -1.55
CA THR A 149 -30.13 7.06 -2.71
C THR A 149 -29.27 6.18 -3.62
N MET A 150 -28.98 4.95 -3.22
CA MET A 150 -28.10 4.04 -3.96
C MET A 150 -28.73 3.39 -5.20
N TRP A 151 -30.03 3.62 -5.44
CA TRP A 151 -30.70 3.22 -6.69
C TRP A 151 -29.94 3.71 -7.93
N PHE A 152 -29.32 4.91 -7.86
CA PHE A 152 -28.52 5.46 -8.94
C PHE A 152 -27.30 4.58 -9.25
N SER A 153 -26.58 4.13 -8.22
CA SER A 153 -25.40 3.28 -8.37
C SER A 153 -25.77 1.90 -8.91
N ALA A 154 -26.91 1.35 -8.46
CA ALA A 154 -27.44 0.09 -8.97
C ALA A 154 -27.82 0.17 -10.45
N LEU A 155 -28.57 1.21 -10.84
CA LEU A 155 -28.96 1.42 -12.24
C LEU A 155 -27.75 1.69 -13.13
N LEU A 156 -26.77 2.47 -12.65
CA LEU A 156 -25.53 2.71 -13.38
C LEU A 156 -24.73 1.43 -13.57
N LEU A 157 -24.69 0.53 -12.58
CA LEU A 157 -24.04 -0.77 -12.72
C LEU A 157 -24.72 -1.62 -13.80
N ILE A 158 -26.05 -1.55 -13.92
CA ILE A 158 -26.79 -2.21 -15.01
C ILE A 158 -26.41 -1.61 -16.36
N PHE A 159 -26.41 -0.28 -16.49
CA PHE A 159 -26.03 0.39 -17.74
C PHE A 159 -24.58 0.08 -18.15
N ASP A 160 -23.66 0.10 -17.20
CA ASP A 160 -22.25 -0.28 -17.41
C ASP A 160 -22.13 -1.76 -17.82
N SER A 161 -22.94 -2.65 -17.23
CA SER A 161 -22.98 -4.08 -17.57
C SER A 161 -23.50 -4.32 -18.98
N VAL A 162 -24.63 -3.69 -19.34
CA VAL A 162 -25.19 -3.76 -20.70
C VAL A 162 -24.20 -3.20 -21.71
N ALA A 163 -23.56 -2.07 -21.41
CA ALA A 163 -22.58 -1.47 -22.31
C ALA A 163 -21.34 -2.34 -22.53
N ALA A 164 -20.91 -3.11 -21.52
CA ALA A 164 -19.76 -3.99 -21.61
C ALA A 164 -20.08 -5.35 -22.27
N LEU A 165 -21.25 -5.93 -21.97
CA LEU A 165 -21.63 -7.27 -22.42
C LEU A 165 -22.37 -7.25 -23.76
N CYS A 166 -23.10 -6.18 -24.06
CA CYS A 166 -23.92 -6.05 -25.28
C CYS A 166 -23.63 -4.70 -25.96
N PRO A 167 -22.42 -4.47 -26.50
CA PRO A 167 -22.01 -3.18 -27.06
C PRO A 167 -22.86 -2.74 -28.27
N SER A 168 -23.53 -3.68 -28.95
CA SER A 168 -24.47 -3.42 -30.04
C SER A 168 -25.69 -2.62 -29.58
N ILE A 169 -26.15 -2.77 -28.34
CA ILE A 169 -27.37 -2.10 -27.83
C ILE A 169 -27.14 -0.59 -27.67
N PRO A 170 -26.12 -0.11 -26.92
CA PRO A 170 -25.84 1.33 -26.85
C PRO A 170 -25.44 1.92 -28.20
N ALA A 171 -24.72 1.15 -29.04
CA ALA A 171 -24.32 1.62 -30.37
C ALA A 171 -25.53 1.85 -31.30
N PHE A 172 -26.49 0.92 -31.31
CA PHE A 172 -27.75 1.05 -32.04
C PHE A 172 -28.54 2.28 -31.57
N LEU A 173 -28.70 2.45 -30.26
CA LEU A 173 -29.42 3.61 -29.70
C LEU A 173 -28.70 4.94 -30.02
N ALA A 174 -27.37 4.95 -30.05
CA ALA A 174 -26.56 6.12 -30.35
C ALA A 174 -26.62 6.59 -31.82
N GLN A 175 -26.98 5.73 -32.77
CA GLN A 175 -27.11 6.09 -34.19
C GLN A 175 -28.26 7.09 -34.47
N SER A 176 -29.21 7.25 -33.53
CA SER A 176 -30.39 8.12 -33.66
C SER A 176 -30.17 9.59 -33.24
N THR A 177 -28.93 10.02 -32.98
CA THR A 177 -28.58 11.21 -32.17
C THR A 177 -28.65 12.59 -32.88
N THR A 178 -29.57 12.76 -33.82
CA THR A 178 -30.04 14.10 -34.21
C THR A 178 -31.51 14.26 -33.82
N LEU A 179 -32.09 15.46 -33.90
CA LEU A 179 -33.45 15.89 -33.52
C LEU A 179 -34.54 14.81 -33.20
N PRO A 180 -34.73 13.72 -33.98
CA PRO A 180 -35.57 12.56 -33.63
C PRO A 180 -35.38 11.95 -32.22
N SER A 181 -34.18 11.98 -31.62
CA SER A 181 -33.91 11.33 -30.32
C SER A 181 -34.66 11.97 -29.13
N PHE A 182 -34.84 13.30 -29.09
CA PHE A 182 -35.61 13.96 -28.03
C PHE A 182 -37.11 13.68 -28.14
N ILE A 183 -37.62 13.53 -29.37
CA ILE A 183 -39.03 13.20 -29.61
C ILE A 183 -39.30 11.76 -29.15
N LEU A 184 -38.37 10.85 -29.42
CA LEU A 184 -38.44 9.47 -28.94
C LEU A 184 -38.37 9.40 -27.41
N ASP A 185 -37.50 10.19 -26.77
CA ASP A 185 -37.40 10.25 -25.30
C ASP A 185 -38.68 10.81 -24.67
N ILE A 186 -39.22 11.92 -25.21
CA ILE A 186 -40.53 12.46 -24.80
C ILE A 186 -41.62 11.41 -25.00
N GLY A 187 -41.67 10.73 -26.15
CA GLY A 187 -42.64 9.68 -26.43
C GLY A 187 -42.55 8.52 -25.42
N ALA A 188 -41.34 8.06 -25.11
CA ALA A 188 -41.09 7.03 -24.11
C ALA A 188 -41.45 7.50 -22.69
N ALA A 189 -41.16 8.75 -22.35
CA ALA A 189 -41.56 9.40 -21.10
C ALA A 189 -43.10 9.49 -20.96
N CYS A 190 -43.81 9.72 -22.06
CA CYS A 190 -45.27 9.71 -22.09
C CYS A 190 -45.83 8.30 -21.95
N LEU A 191 -45.31 7.33 -22.71
CA LEU A 191 -45.73 5.93 -22.65
C LEU A 191 -45.51 5.32 -21.26
N THR A 192 -44.36 5.56 -20.64
CA THR A 192 -44.08 5.08 -19.28
C THR A 192 -45.04 5.68 -18.25
N ARG A 193 -45.46 6.94 -18.41
CA ARG A 193 -46.47 7.58 -17.55
C ARG A 193 -47.90 7.09 -17.79
N LEU A 194 -48.20 6.51 -18.96
CA LEU A 194 -49.47 5.83 -19.23
C LEU A 194 -49.53 4.48 -18.51
N VAL A 195 -48.45 3.70 -18.58
CA VAL A 195 -48.39 2.33 -18.03
C VAL A 195 -48.14 2.33 -16.51
N ASN A 196 -47.34 3.29 -16.01
CA ASN A 196 -46.98 3.37 -14.61
C ASN A 196 -46.94 4.83 -14.14
N PRO A 197 -48.01 5.38 -13.55
CA PRO A 197 -47.99 6.73 -13.00
C PRO A 197 -46.88 6.85 -11.94
N THR A 198 -46.30 8.04 -11.77
CA THR A 198 -45.10 8.39 -10.97
C THR A 198 -45.04 7.90 -9.49
N GLY A 199 -46.09 7.24 -8.99
CA GLY A 199 -46.14 6.57 -7.69
C GLY A 199 -45.57 5.15 -7.68
N GLY A 200 -45.62 4.40 -8.79
CA GLY A 200 -45.10 3.04 -8.85
C GLY A 200 -43.57 2.99 -8.89
N LYS A 201 -42.98 2.10 -8.08
CA LYS A 201 -41.52 1.86 -8.05
C LYS A 201 -41.22 0.43 -8.47
N ILE A 202 -40.11 0.23 -9.18
CA ILE A 202 -39.50 -1.10 -9.31
C ILE A 202 -38.85 -1.40 -7.96
N VAL A 203 -39.49 -2.26 -7.17
CA VAL A 203 -39.13 -2.55 -5.77
C VAL A 203 -37.65 -2.91 -5.64
N LEU A 204 -37.18 -3.86 -6.46
CA LEU A 204 -35.80 -4.35 -6.43
C LEU A 204 -34.74 -3.24 -6.60
N LEU A 205 -35.02 -2.22 -7.40
CA LEU A 205 -34.09 -1.13 -7.70
C LEU A 205 -34.41 0.17 -6.95
N ASN A 206 -35.55 0.24 -6.25
CA ASN A 206 -36.12 1.48 -5.70
C ASN A 206 -36.15 2.65 -6.72
N LEU A 207 -36.45 2.31 -7.98
CA LEU A 207 -36.45 3.23 -9.12
C LEU A 207 -37.89 3.56 -9.56
N LYS A 208 -38.17 4.83 -9.84
CA LYS A 208 -39.42 5.27 -10.48
C LYS A 208 -39.30 5.15 -12.02
N PRO A 209 -40.06 4.27 -12.69
CA PRO A 209 -39.88 3.99 -14.13
C PRO A 209 -40.12 5.20 -15.04
N VAL A 210 -40.93 6.16 -14.60
CA VAL A 210 -41.26 7.39 -15.35
C VAL A 210 -40.06 8.27 -15.71
N TYR A 211 -38.94 8.14 -15.00
CA TYR A 211 -37.70 8.87 -15.28
C TYR A 211 -36.65 8.03 -16.01
N LEU A 212 -36.90 6.71 -16.18
CA LEU A 212 -35.96 5.80 -16.83
C LEU A 212 -35.67 6.18 -18.29
N PRO A 213 -36.64 6.63 -19.12
CA PRO A 213 -36.35 7.07 -20.49
C PRO A 213 -35.24 8.14 -20.55
N GLN A 214 -35.37 9.20 -19.75
CA GLN A 214 -34.40 10.27 -19.66
C GLN A 214 -33.00 9.76 -19.26
N TYR A 215 -32.93 8.83 -18.30
CA TYR A 215 -31.67 8.28 -17.81
C TYR A 215 -30.96 7.43 -18.87
N VAL A 216 -31.73 6.60 -19.59
CA VAL A 216 -31.21 5.80 -20.72
C VAL A 216 -30.73 6.73 -21.82
N ALA A 217 -31.56 7.68 -22.25
CA ALA A 217 -31.23 8.63 -23.30
C ALA A 217 -30.00 9.47 -22.95
N SER A 218 -29.90 9.97 -21.72
CA SER A 218 -28.74 10.73 -21.22
C SER A 218 -27.47 9.89 -21.19
N TYR A 219 -27.52 8.64 -20.68
CA TYR A 219 -26.37 7.74 -20.63
C TYR A 219 -25.87 7.40 -22.04
N VAL A 220 -26.79 7.04 -22.96
CA VAL A 220 -26.47 6.73 -24.35
C VAL A 220 -25.88 7.97 -25.06
N LEU A 221 -26.45 9.16 -24.84
CA LEU A 221 -25.92 10.40 -25.39
C LEU A 221 -24.52 10.71 -24.87
N GLY A 222 -24.26 10.49 -23.58
CA GLY A 222 -22.91 10.61 -23.03
C GLY A 222 -21.94 9.61 -23.63
N ALA A 223 -22.37 8.36 -23.78
CA ALA A 223 -21.60 7.29 -24.40
C ALA A 223 -21.48 7.44 -25.93
N SER A 224 -22.25 8.27 -26.63
CA SER A 224 -22.04 8.45 -28.07
C SER A 224 -20.84 9.35 -28.35
N LEU A 225 -20.49 10.27 -27.44
CA LEU A 225 -19.46 11.29 -27.63
C LEU A 225 -18.04 10.72 -27.64
N GLU A 226 -17.23 11.15 -28.60
CA GLU A 226 -15.79 10.82 -28.69
C GLU A 226 -14.90 11.92 -28.08
N SER A 227 -15.30 13.17 -28.27
CA SER A 227 -14.63 14.37 -27.73
C SER A 227 -15.21 14.82 -26.39
N PRO A 228 -14.48 15.63 -25.59
CA PRO A 228 -15.00 16.27 -24.38
C PRO A 228 -16.39 16.86 -24.62
N PRO A 229 -17.38 16.54 -23.78
CA PRO A 229 -18.74 17.00 -24.01
C PRO A 229 -18.75 18.52 -23.99
N THR A 230 -18.98 19.10 -25.16
CA THR A 230 -19.69 20.35 -25.34
C THR A 230 -21.09 19.95 -25.74
N PRO A 231 -22.16 20.49 -25.14
CA PRO A 231 -23.47 20.28 -25.72
C PRO A 231 -23.47 20.87 -27.14
N PRO A 232 -23.63 20.06 -28.20
CA PRO A 232 -23.79 20.56 -29.55
C PRO A 232 -25.29 20.78 -29.75
N VAL A 233 -25.91 21.63 -28.94
CA VAL A 233 -27.27 22.04 -29.23
C VAL A 233 -27.14 23.08 -30.33
N THR A 234 -27.43 22.69 -31.57
CA THR A 234 -27.55 23.64 -32.68
C THR A 234 -28.46 24.80 -32.26
N LYS A 235 -28.21 26.01 -32.76
CA LYS A 235 -29.02 27.20 -32.40
C LYS A 235 -30.53 26.90 -32.54
N THR A 236 -30.88 26.13 -33.57
CA THR A 236 -32.23 25.61 -33.84
C THR A 236 -32.74 24.70 -32.72
N ALA A 237 -32.01 23.64 -32.34
CA ALA A 237 -32.45 22.72 -31.28
C ALA A 237 -32.61 23.42 -29.92
N ARG A 238 -31.77 24.41 -29.62
CA ARG A 238 -31.87 25.18 -28.37
C ARG A 238 -33.12 26.05 -28.35
N ASN A 239 -33.44 26.69 -29.47
CA ASN A 239 -34.64 27.49 -29.60
C ASN A 239 -35.91 26.62 -29.51
N VAL A 240 -35.89 25.41 -30.08
CA VAL A 240 -36.99 24.44 -29.95
C VAL A 240 -37.16 24.02 -28.49
N LEU A 241 -36.09 23.59 -27.81
CA LEU A 241 -36.14 23.22 -26.39
C LEU A 241 -36.66 24.37 -25.51
N LEU A 242 -36.20 25.59 -25.77
CA LEU A 242 -36.65 26.79 -25.05
C LEU A 242 -38.13 27.06 -25.30
N ALA A 243 -38.58 27.04 -26.55
CA ALA A 243 -40.00 27.23 -26.90
C ALA A 243 -40.88 26.15 -26.25
N SER A 244 -40.49 24.87 -26.35
CA SER A 244 -41.22 23.76 -25.72
C SER A 244 -41.25 23.87 -24.20
N THR A 245 -40.17 24.31 -23.57
CA THR A 245 -40.10 24.55 -22.12
C THR A 245 -41.06 25.68 -21.71
N ILE A 246 -41.07 26.80 -22.44
CA ILE A 246 -41.95 27.95 -22.15
C ILE A 246 -43.42 27.56 -22.33
N VAL A 247 -43.76 26.92 -23.45
CA VAL A 247 -45.14 26.50 -23.74
C VAL A 247 -45.64 25.49 -22.71
N SER A 248 -44.84 24.47 -22.39
CA SER A 248 -45.23 23.46 -21.40
C SER A 248 -45.28 24.02 -19.97
N SER A 249 -44.38 24.93 -19.58
CA SER A 249 -44.44 25.62 -18.28
C SER A 249 -45.71 26.48 -18.16
N THR A 250 -46.03 27.24 -19.21
CA THR A 250 -47.23 28.10 -19.25
C THR A 250 -48.50 27.26 -19.21
N ALA A 251 -48.52 26.14 -19.93
CA ALA A 251 -49.62 25.19 -19.90
C ALA A 251 -49.78 24.54 -18.53
N LEU A 252 -48.71 24.13 -17.84
CA LEU A 252 -48.79 23.56 -16.49
C LEU A 252 -49.32 24.58 -15.47
N VAL A 253 -48.84 25.82 -15.53
CA VAL A 253 -49.33 26.90 -14.67
C VAL A 253 -50.80 27.20 -14.97
N GLY A 254 -51.18 27.33 -16.24
CA GLY A 254 -52.56 27.58 -16.67
C GLY A 254 -53.52 26.45 -16.28
N LEU A 255 -53.09 25.19 -16.42
CA LEU A 255 -53.86 24.00 -16.01
C LEU A 255 -54.00 23.91 -14.48
N GLY A 256 -52.98 24.33 -13.72
CA GLY A 256 -53.02 24.39 -12.25
C GLY A 256 -53.87 25.55 -11.69
N LEU A 257 -54.00 26.65 -12.45
CA LEU A 257 -54.81 27.83 -12.08
C LEU A 257 -56.25 27.77 -12.61
N ASN A 258 -56.61 26.73 -13.37
CA ASN A 258 -57.93 26.61 -13.98
C ASN A 258 -59.03 26.37 -12.93
N LYS A 259 -59.80 27.43 -12.63
CA LYS A 259 -60.93 27.39 -11.69
C LYS A 259 -62.18 26.67 -12.23
N LEU A 260 -62.29 26.44 -13.54
CA LEU A 260 -63.48 25.82 -14.17
C LEU A 260 -63.43 24.29 -14.17
N ARG A 261 -62.23 23.69 -14.18
CA ARG A 261 -62.00 22.24 -13.99
C ARG A 261 -60.66 22.03 -13.27
N PRO A 262 -60.64 21.92 -11.93
CA PRO A 262 -59.41 21.70 -11.20
C PRO A 262 -58.88 20.28 -11.46
N TYR A 263 -57.68 20.19 -12.03
CA TYR A 263 -56.95 18.92 -12.11
C TYR A 263 -56.37 18.58 -10.73
N SER A 264 -56.55 17.34 -10.27
CA SER A 264 -55.88 16.88 -9.05
C SER A 264 -54.36 16.81 -9.26
N ALA A 265 -53.58 16.94 -8.18
CA ALA A 265 -52.13 16.76 -8.24
C ALA A 265 -51.74 15.41 -8.89
N ASN A 266 -52.55 14.37 -8.66
CA ASN A 266 -52.37 13.04 -9.26
C ASN A 266 -52.57 13.02 -10.79
N ALA A 267 -53.31 13.98 -11.37
CA ALA A 267 -53.46 14.09 -12.81
C ALA A 267 -52.17 14.54 -13.50
N ILE A 268 -51.24 15.21 -12.81
CA ILE A 268 -49.90 15.55 -13.33
C ILE A 268 -48.97 14.33 -13.26
N LEU A 269 -49.24 13.43 -12.32
CA LEU A 269 -48.40 12.29 -11.97
C LEU A 269 -48.50 11.11 -12.95
N GLY A 270 -49.50 11.04 -13.82
CA GLY A 270 -49.60 10.04 -14.89
C GLY A 270 -51.01 9.87 -15.48
N GLY A 271 -51.18 8.92 -16.41
CA GLY A 271 -52.43 8.65 -17.12
C GLY A 271 -52.61 9.43 -18.43
N THR A 272 -53.77 9.30 -19.07
CA THR A 272 -54.10 9.92 -20.39
C THR A 272 -54.44 11.41 -20.30
N SER A 273 -54.13 12.05 -19.17
CA SER A 273 -54.50 13.44 -18.90
C SER A 273 -53.59 14.42 -19.64
N LEU A 274 -54.13 15.58 -20.02
CA LEU A 274 -53.35 16.66 -20.61
C LEU A 274 -52.22 17.19 -19.69
N PRO A 275 -52.43 17.32 -18.35
CA PRO A 275 -51.35 17.70 -17.44
C PRO A 275 -50.18 16.70 -17.38
N ALA A 276 -50.44 15.38 -17.42
CA ALA A 276 -49.38 14.38 -17.41
C ALA A 276 -48.52 14.44 -18.68
N LEU A 277 -49.16 14.63 -19.85
CA LEU A 277 -48.48 14.84 -21.12
C LEU A 277 -47.64 16.12 -21.10
N THR A 278 -48.21 17.21 -20.61
CA THR A 278 -47.53 18.51 -20.54
C THR A 278 -46.34 18.44 -19.58
N TYR A 279 -46.46 17.73 -18.46
CA TYR A 279 -45.37 17.50 -17.52
C TYR A 279 -44.25 16.63 -18.11
N ALA A 280 -44.59 15.59 -18.88
CA ALA A 280 -43.59 14.77 -19.57
C ALA A 280 -42.75 15.62 -20.54
N VAL A 281 -43.41 16.42 -21.38
CA VAL A 281 -42.73 17.34 -22.31
C VAL A 281 -41.88 18.35 -21.53
N TRP A 282 -42.43 18.94 -20.47
CA TRP A 282 -41.72 19.91 -19.63
C TRP A 282 -40.48 19.31 -18.99
N ASN A 283 -40.59 18.13 -18.36
CA ASN A 283 -39.49 17.47 -17.66
C ASN A 283 -38.31 17.20 -18.60
N GLU A 284 -38.57 16.60 -19.76
CA GLU A 284 -37.52 16.25 -20.71
C GLU A 284 -36.88 17.50 -21.33
N THR A 285 -37.70 18.43 -21.84
CA THR A 285 -37.18 19.62 -22.53
C THR A 285 -36.42 20.55 -21.59
N THR A 286 -36.93 20.77 -20.38
CA THR A 286 -36.25 21.55 -19.33
C THR A 286 -34.98 20.84 -18.87
N GLY A 287 -35.03 19.50 -18.71
CA GLY A 287 -33.90 18.68 -18.34
C GLY A 287 -32.70 18.85 -19.26
N TYR A 288 -32.91 18.64 -20.55
CA TYR A 288 -31.85 18.83 -21.55
C TYR A 288 -31.41 20.29 -21.65
N LEU A 289 -32.33 21.25 -21.62
CA LEU A 289 -31.99 22.67 -21.71
C LEU A 289 -31.09 23.11 -20.54
N LEU A 290 -31.47 22.79 -19.30
CA LEU A 290 -30.71 23.17 -18.11
C LEU A 290 -29.39 22.40 -18.01
N GLY A 291 -29.42 21.07 -18.18
CA GLY A 291 -28.21 20.24 -18.09
C GLY A 291 -27.13 20.68 -19.09
N THR A 292 -27.53 20.98 -20.33
CA THR A 292 -26.61 21.46 -21.36
C THR A 292 -26.15 22.90 -21.12
N THR A 293 -27.04 23.80 -20.70
CA THR A 293 -26.70 25.20 -20.44
C THR A 293 -25.74 25.34 -19.25
N ILE A 294 -25.98 24.61 -18.16
CA ILE A 294 -25.12 24.62 -16.98
C ILE A 294 -23.77 23.97 -17.30
N LEU A 295 -23.74 22.83 -18.00
CA LEU A 295 -22.47 22.23 -18.43
C LEU A 295 -21.64 23.18 -19.29
N ARG A 296 -22.30 23.91 -20.21
CA ARG A 296 -21.65 24.96 -21.02
C ARG A 296 -21.08 26.07 -20.14
N LEU A 297 -21.85 26.54 -19.15
CA LEU A 297 -21.39 27.55 -18.20
C LEU A 297 -20.15 27.10 -17.44
N PHE A 298 -20.11 25.84 -16.98
CA PHE A 298 -18.94 25.26 -16.31
C PHE A 298 -17.71 25.24 -17.22
N LYS A 299 -17.89 24.99 -18.52
CA LYS A 299 -16.80 24.99 -19.49
C LYS A 299 -16.30 26.41 -19.83
N THR A 300 -17.19 27.36 -20.02
CA THR A 300 -16.85 28.72 -20.50
C THR A 300 -16.43 29.68 -19.40
N SER A 301 -16.87 29.45 -18.15
CA SER A 301 -16.51 30.29 -17.03
C SER A 301 -15.09 29.99 -16.53
N LYS A 302 -14.25 31.02 -16.44
CA LYS A 302 -12.90 30.91 -15.85
C LYS A 302 -12.93 30.39 -14.41
N TRP A 303 -13.95 30.75 -13.62
CA TRP A 303 -14.06 30.35 -12.22
C TRP A 303 -14.57 28.92 -12.03
N LEU A 304 -15.47 28.46 -12.90
CA LEU A 304 -16.01 27.09 -12.83
C LEU A 304 -15.11 26.05 -13.52
N ASN A 305 -14.26 26.48 -14.46
CA ASN A 305 -13.29 25.63 -15.16
C ASN A 305 -11.89 25.64 -14.51
N ARG A 306 -11.74 26.18 -13.29
CA ARG A 306 -10.48 26.12 -12.53
C ARG A 306 -10.47 24.93 -11.58
N SER A 307 -9.29 24.52 -11.10
CA SER A 307 -9.20 23.53 -10.03
C SER A 307 -9.93 24.01 -8.76
N TRP A 308 -10.89 23.24 -8.26
CA TRP A 308 -11.49 23.41 -6.93
C TRP A 308 -10.69 22.67 -5.83
N GLY A 309 -9.40 22.43 -6.07
CA GLY A 309 -8.51 21.71 -5.17
C GLY A 309 -8.99 20.27 -4.95
N SER A 310 -9.08 19.86 -3.68
CA SER A 310 -9.41 18.49 -3.29
C SER A 310 -10.90 18.21 -3.13
N ILE A 311 -11.76 19.21 -3.25
CA ILE A 311 -13.20 19.10 -2.90
C ILE A 311 -13.86 17.98 -3.71
N GLY A 312 -13.55 17.88 -5.00
CA GLY A 312 -14.09 16.85 -5.90
C GLY A 312 -13.67 15.42 -5.58
N ARG A 313 -12.59 15.21 -4.79
CA ARG A 313 -12.13 13.87 -4.39
C ARG A 313 -13.08 13.21 -3.40
N TYR A 314 -13.76 14.01 -2.58
CA TYR A 314 -14.63 13.51 -1.51
C TYR A 314 -16.10 13.43 -1.91
N SER A 315 -16.47 13.89 -3.12
CA SER A 315 -17.87 13.97 -3.56
C SER A 315 -18.60 12.63 -3.50
N TYR A 316 -17.96 11.52 -3.88
CA TYR A 316 -18.60 10.20 -3.79
C TYR A 316 -18.80 9.75 -2.35
N ALA A 317 -17.82 9.96 -1.46
CA ALA A 317 -17.97 9.65 -0.04
C ALA A 317 -19.05 10.52 0.61
N ALA A 318 -19.09 11.82 0.29
CA ALA A 318 -20.14 12.73 0.72
C ALA A 318 -21.52 12.27 0.23
N PHE A 319 -21.63 11.82 -1.02
CA PHE A 319 -22.85 11.22 -1.56
C PHE A 319 -23.29 9.97 -0.78
N LEU A 320 -22.38 9.15 -0.28
CA LEU A 320 -22.77 7.97 0.51
C LEU A 320 -23.29 8.33 1.90
N VAL A 321 -22.69 9.32 2.56
CA VAL A 321 -23.00 9.64 3.97
C VAL A 321 -24.10 10.69 4.13
N HIS A 322 -24.40 11.46 3.08
CA HIS A 322 -25.34 12.58 3.20
C HIS A 322 -26.71 12.21 3.77
N PRO A 323 -27.31 11.03 3.53
CA PRO A 323 -28.63 10.74 4.08
C PRO A 323 -28.59 10.68 5.61
N ILE A 324 -27.53 10.09 6.18
CA ILE A 324 -27.32 10.03 7.63
C ILE A 324 -27.08 11.42 8.20
N VAL A 325 -26.19 12.20 7.58
CA VAL A 325 -25.86 13.57 8.03
C VAL A 325 -27.08 14.49 7.95
N CYS A 326 -27.84 14.43 6.85
CA CYS A 326 -29.02 15.27 6.65
C CYS A 326 -30.13 14.90 7.63
N VAL A 327 -30.44 13.61 7.80
CA VAL A 327 -31.49 13.18 8.74
C VAL A 327 -31.11 13.58 10.17
N ALA A 328 -29.85 13.39 10.59
CA ALA A 328 -29.38 13.84 11.89
C ALA A 328 -29.55 15.36 12.08
N ALA A 329 -29.15 16.17 11.11
CA ALA A 329 -29.30 17.63 11.17
C ALA A 329 -30.76 18.09 11.16
N GLN A 330 -31.61 17.42 10.39
CA GLN A 330 -33.04 17.71 10.28
C GLN A 330 -33.79 17.40 11.59
N VAL A 331 -33.47 16.26 12.19
CA VAL A 331 -33.98 15.83 13.51
C VAL A 331 -33.50 16.78 14.60
N TRP A 332 -32.21 17.09 14.63
CA TRP A 332 -31.62 18.00 15.63
C TRP A 332 -32.23 19.40 15.60
N THR A 333 -32.75 19.82 14.44
CA THR A 333 -33.37 21.14 14.26
C THR A 333 -34.88 21.08 14.13
N ASP A 334 -35.56 19.98 14.50
CA ASP A 334 -37.02 19.88 14.29
C ASP A 334 -37.78 21.01 14.98
N GLU A 335 -37.47 21.28 16.25
CA GLU A 335 -38.08 22.33 17.07
C GLU A 335 -37.73 23.77 16.63
N TRP A 336 -36.81 23.94 15.69
CA TRP A 336 -36.48 25.27 15.17
C TRP A 336 -37.59 25.80 14.25
N HIS A 337 -38.40 26.71 14.77
CA HIS A 337 -39.46 27.40 14.04
C HIS A 337 -38.88 28.55 13.20
N ALA A 338 -38.57 28.27 11.94
CA ALA A 338 -38.14 29.26 10.94
C ALA A 338 -38.88 29.05 9.62
N LEU A 339 -39.01 30.10 8.80
CA LEU A 339 -39.63 29.98 7.46
C LEU A 339 -39.03 28.80 6.69
N PRO A 340 -39.84 27.97 6.00
CA PRO A 340 -39.37 26.70 5.42
C PRO A 340 -38.20 26.88 4.45
N VAL A 341 -38.20 27.97 3.67
CA VAL A 341 -37.09 28.31 2.76
C VAL A 341 -35.81 28.64 3.53
N VAL A 342 -35.90 29.37 4.64
CA VAL A 342 -34.75 29.73 5.48
C VAL A 342 -34.17 28.46 6.11
N LYS A 343 -35.04 27.61 6.67
CA LYS A 343 -34.65 26.35 7.31
C LYS A 343 -33.97 25.41 6.31
N ALA A 344 -34.56 25.20 5.14
CA ALA A 344 -33.98 24.39 4.07
C ALA A 344 -32.63 24.94 3.57
N THR A 345 -32.48 26.27 3.47
CA THR A 345 -31.23 26.90 3.03
C THR A 345 -30.10 26.66 4.02
N VAL A 346 -30.33 26.93 5.30
CA VAL A 346 -29.32 26.73 6.35
C VAL A 346 -28.92 25.26 6.45
N LEU A 347 -29.90 24.36 6.45
CA LEU A 347 -29.63 22.92 6.51
C LEU A 347 -28.99 22.37 5.24
N SER A 348 -29.14 23.04 4.10
CA SER A 348 -28.42 22.65 2.87
C SER A 348 -26.93 22.93 3.01
N VAL A 349 -26.55 24.06 3.62
CA VAL A 349 -25.15 24.38 3.93
C VAL A 349 -24.58 23.37 4.93
N VAL A 350 -25.32 23.11 6.03
CA VAL A 350 -24.92 22.11 7.04
C VAL A 350 -24.80 20.72 6.43
N GLY A 351 -25.76 20.30 5.61
CA GLY A 351 -25.76 19.01 4.94
C GLY A 351 -24.56 18.87 4.00
N VAL A 352 -24.26 19.88 3.18
CA VAL A 352 -23.13 19.84 2.24
C VAL A 352 -21.80 19.84 2.99
N VAL A 353 -21.58 20.79 3.91
CA VAL A 353 -20.33 20.89 4.66
C VAL A 353 -20.13 19.66 5.56
N GLY A 354 -21.17 19.22 6.27
CA GLY A 354 -21.14 18.04 7.12
C GLY A 354 -20.83 16.77 6.34
N SER A 355 -21.49 16.56 5.20
CA SER A 355 -21.27 15.35 4.38
C SER A 355 -19.86 15.32 3.77
N TRP A 356 -19.33 16.46 3.34
CA TRP A 356 -17.94 16.54 2.88
C TRP A 356 -16.94 16.37 4.01
N SER A 357 -17.22 16.87 5.21
CA SER A 357 -16.36 16.70 6.39
C SER A 357 -16.30 15.24 6.83
N VAL A 358 -17.44 14.56 6.93
CA VAL A 358 -17.49 13.12 7.23
C VAL A 358 -16.83 12.32 6.11
N GLY A 359 -17.12 12.64 4.84
CA GLY A 359 -16.45 12.00 3.70
C GLY A 359 -14.93 12.20 3.72
N TRP A 360 -14.45 13.36 4.15
CA TRP A 360 -13.03 13.66 4.34
C TRP A 360 -12.42 12.85 5.47
N VAL A 361 -13.12 12.68 6.60
CA VAL A 361 -12.69 11.81 7.71
C VAL A 361 -12.63 10.36 7.25
N LEU A 362 -13.69 9.83 6.63
CA LEU A 362 -13.75 8.44 6.18
C LEU A 362 -12.65 8.08 5.16
N VAL A 363 -12.23 9.05 4.35
CA VAL A 363 -11.12 8.87 3.40
C VAL A 363 -9.74 9.03 4.08
N ARG A 364 -9.70 9.47 5.34
CA ARG A 364 -8.48 9.69 6.15
C ARG A 364 -8.32 8.74 7.35
N VAL A 365 -9.35 7.99 7.75
CA VAL A 365 -9.22 6.96 8.78
C VAL A 365 -8.11 5.98 8.34
N PRO A 366 -7.07 5.77 9.18
CA PRO A 366 -5.83 5.10 8.79
C PRO A 366 -6.00 3.58 8.75
N ARG A 367 -6.80 3.09 7.81
CA ARG A 367 -6.64 1.74 7.27
C ARG A 367 -6.61 1.86 5.75
N ALA A 368 -5.45 1.52 5.19
CA ALA A 368 -5.05 1.57 3.78
C ALA A 368 -4.46 2.89 3.27
N ARG A 369 -3.29 3.29 3.80
CA ARG A 369 -2.20 3.88 2.98
C ARG A 369 -0.84 3.42 3.51
N MET A 370 -0.50 2.16 3.22
CA MET A 370 0.91 1.80 2.95
C MET A 370 1.42 2.70 1.82
N ALA A 371 2.73 2.89 1.68
CA ALA A 371 3.35 3.68 0.62
C ALA A 371 2.53 3.60 -0.67
N THR A 372 1.78 4.66 -1.00
CA THR A 372 0.81 4.54 -2.10
C THR A 372 1.57 4.69 -3.39
N PHE A 373 1.91 3.59 -4.03
CA PHE A 373 2.34 3.62 -5.42
C PHE A 373 1.16 4.06 -6.30
N THR A 374 1.40 4.93 -7.27
CA THR A 374 0.41 5.25 -8.32
C THR A 374 1.07 5.14 -9.68
N ARG A 375 0.71 4.11 -10.43
CA ARG A 375 1.12 3.94 -11.82
C ARG A 375 0.70 5.14 -12.66
N ILE A 376 1.64 5.65 -13.45
CA ILE A 376 1.38 6.65 -14.48
C ILE A 376 1.64 6.05 -15.88
N PRO A 377 1.02 6.57 -16.95
CA PRO A 377 1.36 6.21 -18.32
C PRO A 377 2.80 6.63 -18.67
N ASP A 378 3.41 5.93 -19.61
CA ASP A 378 4.72 6.29 -20.15
C ASP A 378 4.67 7.73 -20.74
N GLY A 379 5.54 8.61 -20.24
CA GLY A 379 5.62 10.02 -20.66
C GLY A 379 5.03 11.04 -19.69
N GLU A 380 4.28 10.64 -18.65
CA GLU A 380 4.04 11.52 -17.50
C GLU A 380 5.30 11.58 -16.62
N THR A 381 5.63 12.75 -16.07
CA THR A 381 6.76 12.91 -15.14
C THR A 381 6.47 12.17 -13.83
N PRO A 382 7.33 11.21 -13.43
CA PRO A 382 7.27 10.58 -12.11
C PRO A 382 7.36 11.61 -10.98
N VAL A 383 6.81 11.25 -9.82
CA VAL A 383 6.84 12.08 -8.61
C VAL A 383 7.31 11.22 -7.45
N ILE A 384 8.26 11.72 -6.67
CA ILE A 384 8.57 11.18 -5.34
C ILE A 384 8.24 12.29 -4.34
N ASP A 385 7.37 12.02 -3.39
CA ASP A 385 6.93 12.95 -2.35
C ASP A 385 7.30 12.39 -0.98
N VAL A 386 8.20 13.10 -0.29
CA VAL A 386 8.76 12.74 1.00
C VAL A 386 8.43 13.84 1.99
N ASP A 387 7.74 13.48 3.07
CA ASP A 387 7.37 14.40 4.13
C ASP A 387 7.95 13.89 5.47
N PRO A 388 9.08 14.45 5.95
CA PRO A 388 9.77 13.99 7.16
C PRO A 388 8.88 13.91 8.40
N SER A 389 7.82 14.72 8.46
CA SER A 389 6.87 14.73 9.58
C SER A 389 6.03 13.44 9.65
N ARG A 390 5.99 12.64 8.58
CA ARG A 390 5.16 11.41 8.44
C ARG A 390 5.94 10.16 8.84
N ARG A 391 6.46 10.15 10.06
CA ARG A 391 7.14 8.99 10.66
C ARG A 391 6.20 7.80 10.79
N VAL A 392 6.67 6.60 10.47
CA VAL A 392 5.87 5.36 10.49
C VAL A 392 6.29 4.44 11.63
N ALA A 393 7.57 4.08 11.69
CA ALA A 393 8.14 3.17 12.68
C ALA A 393 9.62 3.49 12.92
N LYS A 394 10.11 3.18 14.13
CA LYS A 394 11.55 3.22 14.44
C LYS A 394 12.21 2.04 13.74
N ILE A 395 13.35 2.30 13.11
CA ILE A 395 14.17 1.28 12.46
C ILE A 395 15.04 0.64 13.53
N ASP A 396 14.94 -0.69 13.69
CA ASP A 396 15.89 -1.40 14.53
C ASP A 396 17.27 -1.35 13.85
N LYS A 397 18.31 -0.97 14.60
CA LYS A 397 19.66 -0.91 14.05
C LYS A 397 20.10 -2.26 13.48
N ASN A 398 19.62 -3.36 14.07
CA ASN A 398 20.02 -4.73 13.74
C ASN A 398 19.61 -5.19 12.35
N ILE A 399 18.87 -4.41 11.56
CA ILE A 399 18.60 -4.73 10.15
C ILE A 399 19.85 -4.61 9.24
N TYR A 400 20.94 -4.05 9.77
CA TYR A 400 22.24 -3.95 9.08
C TYR A 400 23.27 -4.95 9.63
N GLY A 401 22.80 -6.08 10.16
CA GLY A 401 23.67 -7.14 10.66
C GLY A 401 24.41 -7.87 9.54
N GLY A 402 25.44 -8.61 9.93
CA GLY A 402 26.14 -9.53 9.03
C GLY A 402 26.15 -10.96 9.55
N PHE A 403 26.69 -11.86 8.74
CA PHE A 403 26.79 -13.28 9.04
C PHE A 403 28.20 -13.77 8.71
N LEU A 404 28.73 -14.66 9.56
CA LEU A 404 30.01 -15.34 9.42
C LEU A 404 29.82 -16.83 9.71
N GLU A 405 29.98 -17.66 8.69
CA GLU A 405 29.97 -19.11 8.80
C GLU A 405 31.36 -19.70 8.62
N HIS A 406 31.62 -20.83 9.27
CA HIS A 406 32.71 -21.74 8.88
C HIS A 406 32.40 -22.42 7.54
N MET A 407 32.43 -21.62 6.47
CA MET A 407 32.19 -22.03 5.09
C MET A 407 33.29 -21.41 4.21
N GLY A 408 33.84 -22.20 3.29
CA GLY A 408 34.86 -21.73 2.34
C GLY A 408 35.97 -20.93 3.01
N ARG A 409 36.20 -19.70 2.53
CA ARG A 409 37.20 -18.76 3.09
C ARG A 409 36.60 -17.66 3.98
N CYS A 410 35.38 -17.80 4.50
CA CYS A 410 34.78 -16.74 5.31
C CYS A 410 35.58 -16.46 6.60
N ILE A 411 35.88 -17.53 7.34
CA ILE A 411 36.74 -17.46 8.54
C ILE A 411 38.21 -17.54 8.14
N TYR A 412 38.65 -18.73 7.71
CA TYR A 412 40.04 -19.00 7.35
C TYR A 412 40.41 -18.41 5.99
N GLY A 413 41.39 -17.51 5.98
CA GLY A 413 41.75 -16.75 4.78
C GLY A 413 40.80 -15.56 4.50
N GLY A 414 39.78 -15.35 5.33
CA GLY A 414 38.88 -14.21 5.32
C GLY A 414 39.17 -13.28 6.48
N ILE A 415 38.43 -13.43 7.58
CA ILE A 415 38.64 -12.61 8.79
C ILE A 415 39.87 -13.04 9.62
N TYR A 416 40.29 -14.30 9.51
CA TYR A 416 41.40 -14.89 10.27
C TYR A 416 42.41 -15.57 9.33
N GLN A 417 43.66 -15.10 9.35
CA GLN A 417 44.75 -15.61 8.53
C GLN A 417 46.12 -15.32 9.17
N PRO A 418 46.54 -16.10 10.18
CA PRO A 418 47.86 -15.95 10.80
C PRO A 418 49.00 -15.96 9.76
N GLY A 419 49.98 -15.07 9.94
CA GLY A 419 51.13 -14.94 9.04
C GLY A 419 50.90 -14.11 7.78
N HIS A 420 49.67 -13.67 7.50
CA HIS A 420 49.40 -12.72 6.42
C HIS A 420 49.99 -11.34 6.74
N ALA A 421 50.45 -10.60 5.72
CA ALA A 421 51.11 -9.30 5.91
C ALA A 421 50.23 -8.25 6.61
N SER A 422 48.90 -8.35 6.47
CA SER A 422 47.92 -7.49 7.14
C SER A 422 47.27 -8.09 8.38
N ALA A 423 47.71 -9.29 8.82
CA ALA A 423 47.22 -9.90 10.05
C ALA A 423 47.86 -9.29 11.30
N ASP A 424 47.09 -9.09 12.35
CA ASP A 424 47.59 -8.67 13.66
C ASP A 424 48.19 -9.86 14.46
N THR A 425 48.59 -9.60 15.70
CA THR A 425 49.17 -10.60 16.60
C THR A 425 48.21 -11.72 16.98
N HIS A 426 46.89 -11.53 16.81
CA HIS A 426 45.89 -12.56 17.03
C HIS A 426 45.61 -13.38 15.77
N GLY A 427 46.12 -12.96 14.61
CA GLY A 427 45.86 -13.54 13.30
C GLY A 427 44.69 -12.89 12.56
N TYR A 428 44.13 -11.79 13.06
CA TYR A 428 43.00 -11.12 12.44
C TYR A 428 43.44 -10.19 11.32
N ARG A 429 42.76 -10.26 10.17
CA ARG A 429 43.03 -9.40 9.02
C ARG A 429 42.60 -7.95 9.30
N THR A 430 43.57 -7.07 9.52
CA THR A 430 43.32 -5.66 9.90
C THR A 430 42.74 -4.81 8.77
N ASP A 431 43.03 -5.15 7.51
CA ASP A 431 42.43 -4.55 6.31
C ASP A 431 40.94 -4.92 6.18
N VAL A 432 40.58 -6.16 6.50
CA VAL A 432 39.19 -6.62 6.58
C VAL A 432 38.45 -5.90 7.72
N LEU A 433 39.04 -5.86 8.93
CA LEU A 433 38.47 -5.15 10.09
C LEU A 433 38.17 -3.68 9.76
N LYS A 434 39.16 -2.95 9.21
CA LYS A 434 38.99 -1.53 8.83
C LYS A 434 37.87 -1.33 7.81
N SER A 435 37.69 -2.26 6.89
CA SER A 435 36.63 -2.18 5.88
C SER A 435 35.26 -2.47 6.48
N LEU A 436 35.13 -3.49 7.33
CA LEU A 436 33.86 -3.79 8.00
C LEU A 436 33.45 -2.70 9.00
N GLN A 437 34.42 -2.01 9.61
CA GLN A 437 34.17 -0.87 10.49
C GLN A 437 33.44 0.28 9.79
N THR A 438 33.60 0.47 8.47
CA THR A 438 32.88 1.52 7.74
C THR A 438 31.39 1.23 7.60
N LEU A 439 30.98 -0.03 7.78
CA LEU A 439 29.58 -0.44 7.66
C LEU A 439 28.76 -0.20 8.94
N ASP A 440 29.39 0.14 10.08
CA ASP A 440 28.68 0.32 11.36
C ASP A 440 27.77 -0.88 11.72
N ILE A 441 28.35 -2.09 11.61
CA ILE A 441 27.65 -3.38 11.80
C ILE A 441 27.21 -3.49 13.26
N PRO A 442 25.91 -3.68 13.55
CA PRO A 442 25.40 -3.71 14.92
C PRO A 442 25.33 -5.12 15.52
N VAL A 443 25.30 -6.16 14.69
CA VAL A 443 25.18 -7.56 15.12
C VAL A 443 25.80 -8.50 14.09
N LEU A 444 26.46 -9.57 14.54
CA LEU A 444 27.04 -10.60 13.69
C LEU A 444 26.62 -12.01 14.11
N ARG A 445 26.08 -12.77 13.15
CA ARG A 445 25.68 -14.17 13.31
C ARG A 445 26.88 -15.10 13.13
N TYR A 446 26.98 -16.15 13.96
CA TYR A 446 28.06 -17.16 14.00
C TYR A 446 27.58 -18.44 14.72
N PRO A 447 28.19 -19.64 14.60
CA PRO A 447 29.28 -20.07 13.72
C PRO A 447 28.81 -20.53 12.35
N GLY A 448 27.50 -20.50 12.09
CA GLY A 448 27.03 -20.91 10.79
C GLY A 448 25.55 -21.11 10.67
N GLY A 449 25.21 -21.33 9.41
CA GLY A 449 23.98 -21.90 8.95
C GLY A 449 24.12 -23.41 9.02
N ASN A 450 24.48 -24.06 7.91
CA ASN A 450 24.53 -25.52 7.86
C ASN A 450 25.65 -26.10 8.74
N PHE A 451 26.81 -25.42 8.85
CA PHE A 451 27.94 -25.85 9.67
C PHE A 451 27.57 -26.15 11.13
N VAL A 452 26.66 -25.35 11.71
CA VAL A 452 26.35 -25.46 13.15
C VAL A 452 25.67 -26.78 13.51
N ALA A 453 25.04 -27.47 12.55
CA ALA A 453 24.31 -28.71 12.80
C ALA A 453 25.21 -29.88 13.22
N THR A 454 26.52 -29.77 13.02
CA THR A 454 27.52 -30.78 13.42
C THR A 454 28.65 -30.20 14.25
N TYR A 455 28.56 -28.91 14.62
CA TYR A 455 29.58 -28.21 15.39
C TYR A 455 29.38 -28.42 16.89
N HIS A 456 30.44 -28.85 17.58
CA HIS A 456 30.49 -28.92 19.03
C HIS A 456 31.34 -27.79 19.58
N TRP A 457 30.71 -26.78 20.20
CA TRP A 457 31.37 -25.51 20.54
C TRP A 457 32.56 -25.67 21.49
N GLN A 458 32.59 -26.74 22.30
CA GLN A 458 33.69 -27.07 23.19
C GLN A 458 34.99 -27.40 22.44
N ASP A 459 34.90 -27.85 21.19
CA ASP A 459 36.07 -28.10 20.36
C ASP A 459 36.78 -26.79 19.98
N GLY A 460 36.08 -25.65 20.04
CA GLY A 460 36.59 -24.31 19.69
C GLY A 460 37.00 -23.42 20.88
N ILE A 461 37.26 -23.98 22.06
CA ILE A 461 37.70 -23.21 23.25
C ILE A 461 39.00 -23.77 23.85
N GLY A 462 39.65 -22.99 24.71
CA GLY A 462 40.92 -23.38 25.35
C GLY A 462 42.14 -23.25 24.42
N PRO A 463 43.31 -23.78 24.81
CA PRO A 463 44.54 -23.67 24.03
C PRO A 463 44.39 -24.27 22.62
N ARG A 464 44.73 -23.48 21.58
CA ARG A 464 44.50 -23.84 20.17
C ARG A 464 45.17 -25.16 19.78
N GLU A 465 46.36 -25.42 20.32
CA GLU A 465 47.16 -26.62 20.04
C GLU A 465 46.51 -27.91 20.58
N SER A 466 45.55 -27.78 21.49
CA SER A 466 44.82 -28.92 22.09
C SER A 466 43.44 -29.14 21.47
N ARG A 467 43.02 -28.28 20.52
CA ARG A 467 41.70 -28.36 19.90
C ARG A 467 41.68 -29.45 18.82
N PRO A 468 40.60 -30.25 18.74
CA PRO A 468 40.53 -31.34 17.78
C PRO A 468 40.18 -30.82 16.39
N THR A 469 40.84 -31.38 15.36
CA THR A 469 40.39 -31.24 13.98
C THR A 469 39.16 -32.13 13.73
N ARG A 470 38.12 -31.60 13.09
CA ARG A 470 36.87 -32.33 12.81
C ARG A 470 36.57 -32.36 11.32
N PRO A 471 35.92 -33.42 10.81
CA PRO A 471 35.34 -33.37 9.47
C PRO A 471 34.22 -32.34 9.45
N GLU A 472 34.23 -31.49 8.43
CA GLU A 472 33.13 -30.56 8.14
C GLU A 472 32.19 -31.25 7.13
N LEU A 473 30.91 -31.38 7.48
CA LEU A 473 29.94 -32.22 6.75
C LEU A 473 29.02 -31.43 5.82
N ALA A 474 28.81 -30.13 6.04
CA ALA A 474 27.88 -29.33 5.24
C ALA A 474 28.52 -28.83 3.93
N TRP A 475 29.80 -28.50 3.97
CA TRP A 475 30.57 -27.83 2.94
C TRP A 475 31.79 -28.61 2.46
N GLU A 476 32.02 -29.80 3.01
CA GLU A 476 33.13 -30.70 2.72
C GLU A 476 34.48 -30.11 3.16
N GLY A 477 35.16 -30.77 4.10
CA GLY A 477 36.51 -30.34 4.49
C GLY A 477 36.92 -30.78 5.89
N VAL A 478 37.92 -30.08 6.43
CA VAL A 478 38.43 -30.28 7.78
C VAL A 478 38.39 -28.95 8.52
N GLU A 479 37.61 -28.90 9.59
CA GLU A 479 37.58 -27.78 10.53
C GLU A 479 38.71 -27.95 11.54
N THR A 480 39.61 -26.98 11.63
CA THR A 480 40.74 -27.02 12.55
C THR A 480 40.39 -26.58 13.97
N ASN A 481 39.27 -25.86 14.13
CA ASN A 481 38.82 -25.21 15.36
C ASN A 481 39.80 -24.18 15.94
N GLU A 482 40.74 -23.67 15.12
CA GLU A 482 41.64 -22.59 15.56
C GLU A 482 40.89 -21.30 15.89
N PHE A 483 39.77 -21.05 15.22
CA PHE A 483 38.87 -19.93 15.48
C PHE A 483 37.56 -20.45 16.06
N GLY A 484 37.29 -20.17 17.34
CA GLY A 484 36.05 -20.60 17.99
C GLY A 484 35.39 -19.48 18.80
N THR A 485 34.68 -19.86 19.87
CA THR A 485 33.86 -18.93 20.66
C THR A 485 34.68 -17.75 21.22
N ASP A 486 35.85 -18.04 21.81
CA ASP A 486 36.68 -17.00 22.43
C ASP A 486 37.28 -16.06 21.37
N GLU A 487 37.76 -16.61 20.25
CA GLU A 487 38.28 -15.82 19.14
C GLU A 487 37.22 -14.95 18.49
N PHE A 488 36.01 -15.47 18.24
CA PHE A 488 34.91 -14.71 17.66
C PHE A 488 34.52 -13.54 18.54
N LEU A 489 34.28 -13.79 19.84
CA LEU A 489 33.87 -12.75 20.77
C LEU A 489 34.94 -11.68 20.93
N HIS A 490 36.22 -12.06 21.00
CA HIS A 490 37.32 -11.10 20.99
C HIS A 490 37.41 -10.33 19.68
N TRP A 491 37.27 -10.98 18.53
CA TRP A 491 37.26 -10.33 17.22
C TRP A 491 36.16 -9.27 17.11
N LEU A 492 34.96 -9.51 17.67
CA LEU A 492 33.90 -8.50 17.75
C LEU A 492 34.27 -7.28 18.59
N THR A 493 35.05 -7.45 19.67
CA THR A 493 35.56 -6.33 20.47
C THR A 493 36.50 -5.44 19.67
N VAL A 494 37.36 -6.05 18.85
CA VAL A 494 38.28 -5.35 17.95
C VAL A 494 37.49 -4.64 16.84
N LEU A 495 36.53 -5.32 16.22
CA LEU A 495 35.67 -4.73 15.18
C LEU A 495 34.91 -3.52 15.75
N GLY A 496 34.28 -3.67 16.91
CA GLY A 496 33.48 -2.64 17.56
C GLY A 496 34.27 -1.53 18.26
N ASN A 497 35.60 -1.60 18.24
CA ASN A 497 36.51 -0.73 19.01
C ASN A 497 36.05 -0.55 20.47
N CYS A 498 35.63 -1.64 21.12
CA CYS A 498 35.16 -1.61 22.50
C CYS A 498 35.93 -2.61 23.37
N GLU A 499 36.12 -2.29 24.64
CA GLU A 499 36.56 -3.25 25.64
C GLU A 499 35.35 -4.12 25.97
N GLY A 500 35.22 -5.29 25.32
CA GLY A 500 34.04 -6.15 25.46
C GLY A 500 33.76 -6.49 26.92
N GLY A 501 32.83 -5.77 27.53
CA GLY A 501 32.35 -5.94 28.90
C GLY A 501 30.91 -6.47 28.92
N VAL A 502 30.45 -6.95 30.07
CA VAL A 502 29.12 -7.59 30.23
C VAL A 502 28.01 -6.72 29.63
N GLY A 503 27.43 -7.16 28.51
CA GLY A 503 26.33 -6.45 27.82
C GLY A 503 26.68 -5.09 27.22
N LYS A 504 27.97 -4.82 26.95
CA LYS A 504 28.46 -3.57 26.35
C LYS A 504 29.06 -3.81 24.96
N TRP A 505 28.25 -4.36 24.07
CA TRP A 505 28.65 -4.61 22.69
C TRP A 505 28.33 -3.41 21.80
N THR A 506 29.33 -2.92 21.07
CA THR A 506 29.09 -2.08 19.89
C THR A 506 28.53 -2.96 18.76
N VAL A 507 29.16 -4.14 18.57
CA VAL A 507 28.74 -5.20 17.66
C VAL A 507 28.30 -6.41 18.48
N GLU A 508 26.99 -6.69 18.48
CA GLU A 508 26.40 -7.75 19.29
C GLU A 508 26.71 -9.14 18.70
N PRO A 509 27.12 -10.13 19.52
CA PRO A 509 27.18 -11.52 19.09
C PRO A 509 25.79 -12.13 18.97
N TYR A 510 25.58 -12.87 17.89
CA TYR A 510 24.40 -13.69 17.65
C TYR A 510 24.83 -15.13 17.34
N PHE A 511 24.57 -16.06 18.27
CA PHE A 511 24.95 -17.45 18.09
C PHE A 511 23.81 -18.31 17.56
N ALA A 512 24.11 -19.27 16.70
CA ALA A 512 23.22 -20.39 16.38
C ALA A 512 23.57 -21.61 17.24
N LEU A 513 22.56 -22.32 17.75
CA LEU A 513 22.74 -23.55 18.51
C LEU A 513 22.73 -24.78 17.60
N ASN A 514 23.53 -25.78 17.94
CA ASN A 514 23.52 -27.06 17.23
C ASN A 514 22.23 -27.85 17.57
N PHE A 515 21.30 -27.90 16.62
CA PHE A 515 20.08 -28.69 16.71
C PHE A 515 20.14 -30.01 15.92
N GLY A 516 21.23 -30.26 15.19
CA GLY A 516 21.46 -31.49 14.45
C GLY A 516 21.98 -32.59 15.37
N THR A 517 23.29 -32.61 15.60
CA THR A 517 23.96 -33.57 16.48
C THR A 517 24.05 -33.13 17.94
N GLY A 518 23.79 -31.85 18.20
CA GLY A 518 23.92 -31.23 19.52
C GLY A 518 22.79 -31.58 20.49
N THR A 519 23.04 -31.32 21.78
CA THR A 519 22.12 -31.63 22.88
C THR A 519 21.68 -30.39 23.66
N LEU A 520 20.64 -30.53 24.50
CA LEU A 520 20.21 -29.45 25.40
C LEU A 520 21.30 -29.11 26.43
N ASP A 521 21.98 -30.12 26.98
CA ASP A 521 23.07 -29.90 27.94
C ASP A 521 24.22 -29.12 27.31
N GLU A 522 24.54 -29.41 26.06
CA GLU A 522 25.53 -28.68 25.29
C GLU A 522 25.15 -27.21 25.07
N ALA A 523 23.89 -26.94 24.73
CA ALA A 523 23.39 -25.57 24.57
C ALA A 523 23.41 -24.79 25.90
N LEU A 524 22.96 -25.40 27.00
CA LEU A 524 23.01 -24.81 28.33
C LEU A 524 24.44 -24.53 28.77
N ALA A 525 25.35 -25.46 28.50
CA ALA A 525 26.77 -25.31 28.79
C ALA A 525 27.40 -24.12 28.03
N TRP A 526 27.01 -23.91 26.77
CA TRP A 526 27.52 -22.78 25.98
C TRP A 526 27.04 -21.44 26.54
N VAL A 527 25.75 -21.34 26.87
CA VAL A 527 25.20 -20.15 27.52
C VAL A 527 25.84 -19.92 28.89
N GLU A 528 26.07 -20.97 29.68
CA GLU A 528 26.76 -20.86 30.98
C GLU A 528 28.20 -20.39 30.81
N TYR A 529 28.94 -20.93 29.83
CA TYR A 529 30.29 -20.48 29.51
C TYR A 529 30.31 -18.98 29.17
N CYS A 530 29.40 -18.54 28.29
CA CYS A 530 29.32 -17.16 27.84
C CYS A 530 28.82 -16.19 28.92
N ASN A 531 27.79 -16.54 29.68
CA ASN A 531 27.03 -15.60 30.51
C ASN A 531 27.12 -15.87 32.01
N GLY A 532 27.60 -17.05 32.41
CA GLY A 532 27.64 -17.50 33.80
C GLY A 532 28.52 -16.62 34.69
N LYS A 533 27.92 -16.15 35.78
CA LYS A 533 28.59 -15.35 36.84
C LYS A 533 28.96 -16.20 38.07
N GLY A 534 28.28 -17.32 38.27
CA GLY A 534 28.45 -18.17 39.43
C GLY A 534 29.78 -18.93 39.46
N ASN A 535 29.99 -19.66 40.54
CA ASN A 535 31.06 -20.64 40.67
C ASN A 535 30.58 -21.99 40.13
N THR A 536 30.43 -22.07 38.81
CA THR A 536 29.94 -23.25 38.09
C THR A 536 30.97 -23.69 37.05
N TYR A 537 30.87 -24.93 36.58
CA TYR A 537 31.94 -25.56 35.79
C TYR A 537 32.29 -24.76 34.53
N TYR A 538 31.31 -24.41 33.69
CA TYR A 538 31.58 -23.75 32.42
C TYR A 538 31.93 -22.26 32.60
N ALA A 539 31.36 -21.59 33.61
CA ALA A 539 31.79 -20.24 33.98
C ALA A 539 33.27 -20.23 34.42
N ASN A 540 33.70 -21.21 35.23
CA ASN A 540 35.09 -21.36 35.64
C ASN A 540 36.00 -21.78 34.49
N LEU A 541 35.49 -22.53 33.51
CA LEU A 541 36.24 -22.89 32.32
C LEU A 541 36.57 -21.64 31.49
N ARG A 542 35.62 -20.70 31.33
CA ARG A 542 35.89 -19.39 30.70
C ARG A 542 36.99 -18.61 31.44
N ARG A 543 36.91 -18.56 32.79
CA ARG A 543 37.95 -17.94 33.63
C ARG A 543 39.33 -18.56 33.38
N LYS A 544 39.38 -19.90 33.37
CA LYS A 544 40.60 -20.67 33.09
C LYS A 544 41.14 -20.40 31.68
N ASN A 545 40.27 -20.18 30.70
CA ASN A 545 40.64 -19.84 29.33
C ASN A 545 41.06 -18.37 29.15
N GLY A 546 41.19 -17.60 30.24
CA GLY A 546 41.79 -16.28 30.23
C GLY A 546 40.80 -15.12 30.35
N ARG A 547 39.51 -15.38 30.60
CA ARG A 547 38.51 -14.32 30.76
C ARG A 547 37.66 -14.47 32.01
N GLU A 548 37.89 -13.57 32.96
CA GLU A 548 37.16 -13.56 34.24
C GLU A 548 35.68 -13.18 34.07
N GLU A 549 35.42 -12.04 33.43
CA GLU A 549 34.08 -11.49 33.27
C GLU A 549 33.25 -12.25 32.21
N PRO A 550 31.92 -12.42 32.40
CA PRO A 550 31.08 -12.98 31.36
C PRO A 550 31.05 -12.08 30.11
N TRP A 551 30.71 -12.70 28.99
CA TRP A 551 30.50 -12.03 27.72
C TRP A 551 29.12 -11.36 27.64
N GLY A 552 28.09 -11.99 28.22
CA GLY A 552 26.72 -11.45 28.22
C GLY A 552 26.08 -11.48 26.83
N VAL A 553 26.21 -12.60 26.14
CA VAL A 553 25.67 -12.83 24.79
C VAL A 553 24.16 -12.96 24.85
N LYS A 554 23.47 -12.11 24.11
CA LYS A 554 22.01 -11.94 24.18
C LYS A 554 21.26 -12.78 23.15
N TYR A 555 21.73 -12.84 21.91
CA TYR A 555 20.96 -13.41 20.79
C TYR A 555 21.35 -14.86 20.52
N TRP A 556 20.37 -15.75 20.49
CA TRP A 556 20.58 -17.19 20.27
C TRP A 556 19.51 -17.79 19.33
N ALA A 557 19.95 -18.42 18.24
CA ALA A 557 19.08 -19.12 17.30
C ALA A 557 18.83 -20.56 17.77
N LEU A 558 17.58 -20.98 17.73
CA LEU A 558 17.16 -22.33 18.07
C LEU A 558 17.35 -23.26 16.85
N GLY A 559 18.59 -23.52 16.48
CA GLY A 559 18.95 -24.28 15.29
C GLY A 559 19.12 -23.42 14.04
N ASN A 560 19.39 -24.08 12.92
CA ASN A 560 19.47 -23.49 11.59
C ASN A 560 18.73 -24.39 10.60
N GLU A 561 17.96 -23.80 9.69
CA GLU A 561 17.25 -24.45 8.56
C GLU A 561 16.77 -25.89 8.82
N MET A 562 16.18 -26.16 9.98
CA MET A 562 15.84 -27.53 10.39
C MET A 562 14.78 -28.19 9.49
N TYR A 563 14.15 -27.43 8.60
CA TYR A 563 13.21 -27.88 7.57
C TYR A 563 13.93 -28.49 6.35
N GLY A 564 15.14 -28.05 6.05
CA GLY A 564 15.83 -28.31 4.78
C GLY A 564 16.37 -29.74 4.70
N PRO A 565 16.11 -30.51 3.63
CA PRO A 565 16.59 -31.89 3.51
C PRO A 565 18.12 -32.04 3.45
N TRP A 566 18.84 -30.93 3.21
CA TRP A 566 20.30 -30.88 3.28
C TRP A 566 20.83 -30.81 4.72
N GLN A 567 20.00 -30.37 5.67
CA GLN A 567 20.44 -30.07 7.02
C GLN A 567 20.63 -31.34 7.86
N VAL A 568 21.78 -31.46 8.51
CA VAL A 568 22.05 -32.61 9.39
C VAL A 568 21.08 -32.57 10.57
N GLY A 569 20.37 -33.69 10.78
CA GLY A 569 19.34 -33.78 11.81
C GLY A 569 18.04 -33.06 11.46
N GLN A 570 17.72 -32.90 10.17
CA GLN A 570 16.44 -32.39 9.67
C GLN A 570 15.23 -32.92 10.46
N LEU A 571 14.28 -32.04 10.74
CA LEU A 571 13.04 -32.33 11.44
C LEU A 571 11.83 -31.90 10.61
N ASN A 572 10.67 -32.47 10.91
CA ASN A 572 9.41 -31.86 10.51
C ASN A 572 9.03 -30.72 11.48
N ALA A 573 8.06 -29.89 11.10
CA ALA A 573 7.69 -28.69 11.87
C ALA A 573 7.20 -29.00 13.29
N GLU A 574 6.49 -30.11 13.48
CA GLU A 574 5.95 -30.52 14.78
C GLU A 574 7.07 -30.95 15.74
N ASP A 575 7.98 -31.80 15.28
CA ASP A 575 9.10 -32.31 16.09
C ASP A 575 10.11 -31.20 16.38
N TYR A 576 10.37 -30.32 15.41
CA TYR A 576 11.14 -29.09 15.66
C TYR A 576 10.48 -28.23 16.73
N SER A 577 9.17 -27.98 16.64
CA SER A 577 8.45 -27.15 17.63
C SER A 577 8.56 -27.73 19.03
N LYS A 578 8.37 -29.04 19.20
CA LYS A 578 8.55 -29.73 20.49
C LYS A 578 9.96 -29.53 21.04
N LYS A 579 10.99 -29.73 20.21
CA LYS A 579 12.40 -29.54 20.59
C LYS A 579 12.70 -28.08 20.96
N ALA A 580 12.30 -27.13 20.12
CA ALA A 580 12.51 -25.70 20.34
C ALA A 580 11.87 -25.20 21.64
N ILE A 581 10.66 -25.64 21.98
CA ILE A 581 9.99 -25.28 23.23
C ILE A 581 10.77 -25.77 24.45
N VAL A 582 11.26 -27.01 24.43
CA VAL A 582 12.05 -27.59 25.52
C VAL A 582 13.35 -26.79 25.72
N PHE A 583 14.06 -26.51 24.63
CA PHE A 583 15.29 -25.72 24.66
C PHE A 583 15.02 -24.30 25.17
N ALA A 584 14.02 -23.60 24.61
CA ALA A 584 13.71 -22.22 24.98
C ALA A 584 13.38 -22.06 26.47
N LYS A 585 12.61 -23.00 27.04
CA LYS A 585 12.28 -22.98 28.48
C LYS A 585 13.52 -23.14 29.35
N ALA A 586 14.36 -24.12 29.05
CA ALA A 586 15.56 -24.38 29.83
C ALA A 586 16.57 -23.22 29.74
N LEU A 587 16.79 -22.70 28.52
CA LEU A 587 17.66 -21.56 28.28
C LEU A 587 17.19 -20.31 29.05
N ARG A 588 15.88 -20.02 29.06
CA ARG A 588 15.30 -18.91 29.81
C ARG A 588 15.37 -19.08 31.34
N LEU A 589 15.35 -20.32 31.83
CA LEU A 589 15.55 -20.60 33.26
C LEU A 589 17.00 -20.36 33.67
N LEU A 590 17.95 -20.69 32.80
CA LEU A 590 19.37 -20.42 33.02
C LEU A 590 19.67 -18.91 32.93
N ASP A 591 19.19 -18.25 31.88
CA ASP A 591 19.36 -16.82 31.66
C ASP A 591 18.07 -16.20 31.07
N PRO A 592 17.30 -15.45 31.89
CA PRO A 592 16.07 -14.84 31.42
C PRO A 592 16.29 -13.64 30.50
N SER A 593 17.52 -13.14 30.35
CA SER A 593 17.84 -11.97 29.51
C SER A 593 18.01 -12.30 28.02
N LEU A 594 18.07 -13.58 27.67
CA LEU A 594 18.26 -14.04 26.29
C LEU A 594 17.13 -13.59 25.36
N VAL A 595 17.50 -13.35 24.11
CA VAL A 595 16.59 -13.17 22.98
C VAL A 595 16.73 -14.39 22.09
N LEU A 596 15.65 -15.18 22.02
CA LEU A 596 15.61 -16.44 21.29
C LEU A 596 14.99 -16.25 19.91
N VAL A 597 15.70 -16.71 18.88
CA VAL A 597 15.28 -16.65 17.48
C VAL A 597 14.82 -18.05 17.04
N LEU A 598 13.56 -18.17 16.64
CA LEU A 598 12.96 -19.40 16.12
C LEU A 598 13.42 -19.63 14.68
N CYS A 599 13.68 -20.89 14.29
CA CYS A 599 14.00 -21.26 12.91
C CYS A 599 12.73 -21.25 12.05
N GLY A 600 12.55 -20.19 11.27
CA GLY A 600 11.58 -20.14 10.17
C GLY A 600 12.19 -20.56 8.84
N GLU A 601 11.42 -20.47 7.77
CA GLU A 601 11.79 -20.84 6.40
C GLU A 601 11.76 -19.61 5.49
N THR A 602 10.68 -19.39 4.74
CA THR A 602 10.58 -18.29 3.74
C THR A 602 9.62 -17.20 4.17
N GLY A 603 9.05 -17.30 5.37
CA GLY A 603 8.10 -16.37 5.97
C GLY A 603 6.64 -16.56 5.55
N TYR A 604 6.39 -17.21 4.41
CA TYR A 604 5.04 -17.51 3.91
C TYR A 604 4.75 -19.01 3.80
N SER A 605 5.61 -19.88 4.35
CA SER A 605 5.43 -21.32 4.23
C SER A 605 4.52 -21.91 5.30
N SER A 606 4.11 -23.16 5.10
CA SER A 606 3.39 -23.92 6.13
C SER A 606 4.26 -24.24 7.34
N TRP A 607 5.58 -24.36 7.16
CA TRP A 607 6.53 -24.51 8.28
C TRP A 607 6.44 -23.28 9.17
N ASP A 608 6.56 -22.07 8.61
CA ASP A 608 6.50 -20.81 9.36
C ASP A 608 5.23 -20.70 10.20
N PHE A 609 4.09 -21.02 9.59
CA PHE A 609 2.79 -21.00 10.27
C PHE A 609 2.77 -21.96 11.47
N GLU A 610 3.17 -23.22 11.29
CA GLU A 610 3.09 -24.26 12.32
C GLU A 610 4.05 -23.98 13.49
N VAL A 611 5.31 -23.61 13.19
CA VAL A 611 6.32 -23.38 14.23
C VAL A 611 5.99 -22.13 15.04
N LEU A 612 5.53 -21.05 14.40
CA LEU A 612 5.08 -19.84 15.10
C LEU A 612 3.91 -20.16 16.03
N ARG A 613 2.89 -20.85 15.51
CA ARG A 613 1.69 -21.22 16.26
C ARG A 613 2.03 -21.94 17.56
N SER A 614 2.99 -22.85 17.54
CA SER A 614 3.40 -23.63 18.70
C SER A 614 4.40 -22.90 19.62
N CYS A 615 5.35 -22.15 19.06
CA CYS A 615 6.51 -21.66 19.80
C CYS A 615 6.40 -20.19 20.27
N ILE A 616 5.42 -19.41 19.77
CA ILE A 616 5.27 -17.97 20.08
C ILE A 616 5.30 -17.58 21.58
N PRO A 617 4.86 -18.42 22.54
CA PRO A 617 4.96 -18.04 23.95
C PRO A 617 6.41 -17.97 24.46
N TYR A 618 7.36 -18.62 23.79
CA TYR A 618 8.71 -18.88 24.32
C TYR A 618 9.83 -18.17 23.55
N VAL A 619 9.53 -17.56 22.40
CA VAL A 619 10.52 -16.93 21.52
C VAL A 619 10.27 -15.43 21.34
N ASP A 620 11.31 -14.72 20.91
CA ASP A 620 11.33 -13.26 20.76
C ASP A 620 11.39 -12.84 19.28
N MET A 621 12.02 -13.66 18.44
CA MET A 621 12.09 -13.43 17.00
C MET A 621 11.81 -14.70 16.20
N HIS A 622 11.45 -14.52 14.93
CA HIS A 622 11.25 -15.61 13.96
C HIS A 622 12.13 -15.39 12.74
N SER A 623 12.91 -16.41 12.37
CA SER A 623 13.89 -16.34 11.30
C SER A 623 13.24 -16.42 9.92
N ILE A 624 13.83 -15.79 8.89
CA ILE A 624 13.45 -15.93 7.49
C ILE A 624 14.71 -15.96 6.64
N HIS A 625 14.79 -16.95 5.76
CA HIS A 625 15.91 -17.19 4.86
C HIS A 625 15.43 -17.09 3.40
N ILE A 626 15.98 -16.15 2.64
CA ILE A 626 15.65 -16.01 1.21
C ILE A 626 16.88 -15.53 0.43
N TYR A 627 17.23 -16.30 -0.60
CA TYR A 627 18.21 -15.91 -1.62
C TYR A 627 17.54 -15.75 -2.98
N THR A 628 17.93 -14.72 -3.73
CA THR A 628 17.39 -14.46 -5.08
C THR A 628 18.51 -14.32 -6.09
N ALA A 629 18.36 -14.85 -7.31
CA ALA A 629 19.28 -14.54 -8.39
C ALA A 629 18.63 -14.75 -9.75
N SER A 630 19.03 -13.95 -10.74
CA SER A 630 18.73 -14.17 -12.15
C SER A 630 19.84 -13.63 -13.04
N SER A 631 20.04 -14.24 -14.21
CA SER A 631 20.91 -13.69 -15.24
C SER A 631 20.28 -12.52 -16.01
N ASP A 632 18.95 -12.38 -15.95
CA ASP A 632 18.23 -11.23 -16.51
C ASP A 632 18.18 -10.10 -15.49
N HIS A 633 18.57 -8.90 -15.90
CA HIS A 633 18.66 -7.74 -15.01
C HIS A 633 17.35 -7.41 -14.31
N MET A 634 16.25 -7.30 -15.07
CA MET A 634 14.95 -6.91 -14.50
C MET A 634 14.41 -7.96 -13.54
N LYS A 635 14.59 -9.26 -13.85
CA LYS A 635 14.25 -10.35 -12.93
C LYS A 635 15.10 -10.28 -11.67
N ASN A 636 16.40 -10.07 -11.80
CA ASN A 636 17.34 -10.04 -10.67
C ASN A 636 17.07 -8.87 -9.72
N VAL A 637 16.96 -7.66 -10.25
CA VAL A 637 16.77 -6.43 -9.44
C VAL A 637 15.39 -6.38 -8.77
N SER A 638 14.37 -7.00 -9.36
CA SER A 638 13.02 -7.01 -8.80
C SER A 638 12.72 -8.20 -7.89
N ALA A 639 13.47 -9.30 -8.00
CA ALA A 639 13.30 -10.49 -7.16
C ALA A 639 13.23 -10.20 -5.64
N PRO A 640 14.04 -9.30 -5.06
CA PRO A 640 14.01 -8.97 -3.63
C PRO A 640 12.64 -8.50 -3.12
N LEU A 641 11.73 -8.05 -4.00
CA LEU A 641 10.38 -7.65 -3.61
C LEU A 641 9.54 -8.80 -3.03
N ILE A 642 9.96 -10.07 -3.20
CA ILE A 642 9.34 -11.20 -2.49
C ILE A 642 9.46 -11.09 -0.97
N ALA A 643 10.52 -10.44 -0.49
CA ALA A 643 10.77 -10.25 0.94
C ALA A 643 9.69 -9.40 1.60
N GLU A 644 9.13 -8.44 0.86
CA GLU A 644 8.03 -7.60 1.37
C GLU A 644 6.81 -8.48 1.69
N ARG A 645 6.51 -9.45 0.82
CA ARG A 645 5.43 -10.41 1.02
C ARG A 645 5.73 -11.43 2.11
N ALA A 646 6.97 -11.92 2.18
CA ALA A 646 7.41 -12.78 3.28
C ALA A 646 7.19 -12.11 4.63
N ILE A 647 7.65 -10.87 4.79
CA ILE A 647 7.53 -10.10 6.04
C ILE A 647 6.05 -9.86 6.39
N GLU A 648 5.22 -9.46 5.43
CA GLU A 648 3.79 -9.24 5.65
C GLU A 648 3.05 -10.52 6.05
N ALA A 649 3.37 -11.64 5.39
CA ALA A 649 2.77 -12.95 5.70
C ALA A 649 3.19 -13.44 7.09
N THR A 650 4.48 -13.39 7.42
CA THR A 650 5.00 -13.74 8.75
C THR A 650 4.41 -12.85 9.83
N ALA A 651 4.28 -11.55 9.57
CA ALA A 651 3.62 -10.64 10.51
C ALA A 651 2.18 -11.10 10.78
N ALA A 652 1.42 -11.48 9.75
CA ALA A 652 0.07 -12.03 9.93
C ALA A 652 0.09 -13.35 10.73
N PHE A 653 1.03 -14.27 10.45
CA PHE A 653 1.16 -15.52 11.20
C PHE A 653 1.50 -15.29 12.68
N ILE A 654 2.38 -14.34 12.98
CA ILE A 654 2.67 -13.94 14.37
C ILE A 654 1.40 -13.41 15.05
N ASP A 655 0.60 -12.59 14.36
CA ASP A 655 -0.65 -12.08 14.94
C ASP A 655 -1.64 -13.22 15.22
N VAL A 656 -1.79 -14.17 14.29
CA VAL A 656 -2.63 -15.37 14.47
C VAL A 656 -2.13 -16.21 15.66
N ALA A 657 -0.84 -16.53 15.70
CA ALA A 657 -0.24 -17.32 16.77
C ALA A 657 -0.44 -16.66 18.14
N ARG A 658 -0.27 -15.33 18.23
CA ARG A 658 -0.49 -14.58 19.47
C ARG A 658 -1.95 -14.61 19.93
N ILE A 659 -2.90 -14.51 19.00
CA ILE A 659 -4.33 -14.57 19.28
C ILE A 659 -4.70 -15.97 19.80
N GLU A 660 -4.30 -17.02 19.09
CA GLU A 660 -4.65 -18.40 19.46
C GLU A 660 -4.05 -18.81 20.81
N ASN A 661 -2.83 -18.34 21.12
CA ASN A 661 -2.17 -18.61 22.40
C ASN A 661 -2.56 -17.63 23.52
N ASN A 662 -3.52 -16.72 23.30
CA ASN A 662 -3.94 -15.70 24.26
C ASN A 662 -2.77 -14.91 24.87
N ILE A 663 -1.81 -14.52 24.03
CA ILE A 663 -0.62 -13.80 24.49
C ILE A 663 -1.03 -12.42 25.03
N ALA A 664 -0.61 -12.12 26.25
CA ALA A 664 -0.94 -10.87 26.92
C ALA A 664 -0.55 -9.65 26.07
N PRO A 665 -1.42 -8.62 25.96
CA PRO A 665 -1.10 -7.40 25.22
C PRO A 665 0.15 -6.65 25.71
N THR A 666 0.55 -6.88 26.96
CA THR A 666 1.76 -6.32 27.57
C THR A 666 3.05 -7.03 27.16
N LYS A 667 2.98 -8.29 26.68
CA LYS A 667 4.16 -8.99 26.16
C LYS A 667 4.57 -8.33 24.84
N PRO A 668 5.83 -7.91 24.67
CA PRO A 668 6.33 -7.39 23.40
C PRO A 668 5.97 -8.30 22.23
N ARG A 669 5.75 -7.68 21.07
CA ARG A 669 5.46 -8.42 19.86
C ARG A 669 6.73 -9.12 19.39
N THR A 670 6.64 -10.41 19.07
CA THR A 670 7.70 -11.14 18.38
C THR A 670 8.02 -10.43 17.06
N THR A 671 9.30 -10.20 16.79
CA THR A 671 9.77 -9.52 15.57
C THR A 671 10.32 -10.52 14.57
N ILE A 672 10.58 -10.06 13.35
CA ILE A 672 11.18 -10.89 12.30
C ILE A 672 12.69 -10.69 12.30
N CYS A 673 13.42 -11.80 12.17
CA CYS A 673 14.86 -11.86 12.03
C CYS A 673 15.16 -12.39 10.62
N PHE A 674 15.56 -11.54 9.68
CA PHE A 674 15.92 -11.99 8.33
C PHE A 674 17.41 -12.34 8.32
N ASP A 675 17.77 -13.40 9.03
CA ASP A 675 19.16 -13.75 9.38
C ASP A 675 19.95 -14.41 8.25
N GLU A 676 19.31 -14.70 7.12
CA GLU A 676 19.98 -15.05 5.88
C GLU A 676 19.28 -14.42 4.66
N TRP A 677 19.94 -13.43 4.05
CA TRP A 677 19.51 -12.86 2.78
C TRP A 677 20.71 -12.43 1.96
N ASN A 678 20.62 -12.64 0.64
CA ASN A 678 21.49 -11.99 -0.34
C ASN A 678 21.04 -12.30 -1.78
N VAL A 679 21.79 -11.79 -2.74
CA VAL A 679 21.87 -12.39 -4.06
C VAL A 679 22.79 -13.61 -4.02
N TRP A 680 22.28 -14.79 -4.39
CA TRP A 680 23.10 -15.99 -4.53
C TRP A 680 22.51 -16.95 -5.55
N SER A 681 23.37 -17.46 -6.44
CA SER A 681 23.03 -18.55 -7.33
C SER A 681 23.97 -19.73 -7.07
N PRO A 682 23.46 -20.88 -6.56
CA PRO A 682 24.28 -22.08 -6.33
C PRO A 682 24.95 -22.63 -7.60
N THR A 683 24.46 -22.26 -8.79
CA THR A 683 25.08 -22.64 -10.06
C THR A 683 26.26 -21.74 -10.43
N ARG A 684 26.22 -20.44 -10.08
CA ARG A 684 27.34 -19.50 -10.30
C ARG A 684 28.43 -19.66 -9.23
N ALA A 685 28.01 -19.90 -7.99
CA ALA A 685 28.88 -19.99 -6.83
C ALA A 685 28.46 -21.19 -5.95
N PRO A 686 28.93 -22.41 -6.28
CA PRO A 686 28.60 -23.62 -5.51
C PRO A 686 29.10 -23.58 -4.07
N GLY A 687 28.26 -24.03 -3.13
CA GLY A 687 28.54 -23.98 -1.69
C GLY A 687 29.78 -24.77 -1.28
N ASN A 688 29.91 -26.01 -1.75
CA ASN A 688 31.05 -26.89 -1.45
C ASN A 688 32.38 -26.40 -2.07
N LEU A 689 32.35 -25.40 -2.95
CA LEU A 689 33.54 -24.73 -3.48
C LEU A 689 33.77 -23.35 -2.82
N GLY A 690 33.06 -23.06 -1.72
CA GLY A 690 33.19 -21.82 -0.95
C GLY A 690 32.29 -20.67 -1.38
N ALA A 691 31.40 -20.86 -2.36
CA ALA A 691 30.41 -19.87 -2.82
C ALA A 691 30.94 -18.43 -3.01
N GLU A 692 32.12 -18.26 -3.60
CA GLU A 692 32.71 -16.95 -3.89
C GLU A 692 32.08 -16.31 -5.13
N GLU A 693 30.88 -15.77 -4.95
CA GLU A 693 30.10 -15.09 -5.98
C GLU A 693 30.75 -13.76 -6.39
N LYS A 694 30.81 -13.49 -7.71
CA LYS A 694 31.24 -12.19 -8.26
C LYS A 694 30.01 -11.33 -8.52
N TYR A 695 29.84 -10.28 -7.74
CA TYR A 695 28.66 -9.43 -7.84
C TYR A 695 28.76 -8.39 -8.95
N THR A 696 27.74 -8.38 -9.80
CA THR A 696 27.53 -7.38 -10.85
C THR A 696 26.86 -6.13 -10.30
N LEU A 697 26.78 -5.06 -11.09
CA LEU A 697 25.96 -3.89 -10.77
C LEU A 697 24.48 -4.28 -10.60
N SER A 698 23.97 -5.21 -11.42
CA SER A 698 22.61 -5.76 -11.28
C SER A 698 22.37 -6.34 -9.88
N ASP A 699 23.34 -7.10 -9.35
CA ASP A 699 23.25 -7.69 -8.01
C ASP A 699 23.33 -6.61 -6.92
N ALA A 700 24.17 -5.58 -7.10
CA ALA A 700 24.24 -4.45 -6.19
C ALA A 700 22.91 -3.69 -6.09
N LEU A 701 22.24 -3.45 -7.23
CA LEU A 701 20.92 -2.82 -7.24
C LEU A 701 19.86 -3.70 -6.58
N ALA A 702 19.93 -5.03 -6.76
CA ALA A 702 19.07 -5.98 -6.06
C ALA A 702 19.27 -5.88 -4.53
N VAL A 703 20.51 -5.81 -4.05
CA VAL A 703 20.83 -5.53 -2.63
C VAL A 703 20.24 -4.19 -2.17
N GLY A 704 20.24 -3.16 -3.02
CA GLY A 704 19.54 -1.90 -2.76
C GLY A 704 18.03 -2.07 -2.55
N VAL A 705 17.38 -2.92 -3.35
CA VAL A 705 15.95 -3.22 -3.20
C VAL A 705 15.67 -4.03 -1.93
N TRP A 706 16.51 -5.01 -1.59
CA TRP A 706 16.46 -5.72 -0.30
C TRP A 706 16.44 -4.74 0.88
N LEU A 707 17.42 -3.84 0.93
CA LEU A 707 17.58 -2.88 2.02
C LEU A 707 16.43 -1.87 2.07
N ASN A 708 15.94 -1.42 0.92
CA ASN A 708 14.73 -0.59 0.84
C ASN A 708 13.50 -1.31 1.41
N VAL A 709 13.30 -2.60 1.11
CA VAL A 709 12.21 -3.41 1.67
C VAL A 709 12.31 -3.46 3.19
N PHE A 710 13.50 -3.75 3.75
CA PHE A 710 13.68 -3.80 5.20
C PHE A 710 13.38 -2.46 5.89
N VAL A 711 13.80 -1.34 5.30
CA VAL A 711 13.48 0.01 5.79
C VAL A 711 11.98 0.29 5.74
N ARG A 712 11.29 -0.09 4.65
CA ARG A 712 9.83 0.09 4.53
C ARG A 712 9.06 -0.79 5.54
N GLN A 713 9.55 -1.99 5.81
CA GLN A 713 8.94 -2.98 6.69
C GLN A 713 9.47 -2.92 8.13
N ALA A 714 10.20 -1.86 8.51
CA ALA A 714 10.85 -1.68 9.81
C ALA A 714 9.93 -1.89 11.03
N LYS A 715 8.61 -1.71 10.88
CA LYS A 715 7.62 -2.01 11.92
C LYS A 715 7.66 -3.46 12.40
N TYR A 716 7.97 -4.40 11.51
CA TYR A 716 7.96 -5.84 11.80
C TYR A 716 9.36 -6.43 11.99
N MET A 717 10.37 -5.74 11.45
CA MET A 717 11.77 -6.17 11.47
C MET A 717 12.42 -5.89 12.83
N GLY A 718 13.05 -6.91 13.40
CA GLY A 718 13.91 -6.78 14.59
C GLY A 718 15.39 -7.00 14.29
N MET A 719 15.73 -7.73 13.23
CA MET A 719 17.11 -8.02 12.83
C MET A 719 17.15 -8.48 11.37
N ALA A 720 18.25 -8.25 10.67
CA ALA A 720 18.56 -8.89 9.39
C ALA A 720 20.08 -9.03 9.25
N ASN A 721 20.54 -10.14 8.66
CA ASN A 721 21.96 -10.45 8.54
C ASN A 721 22.28 -10.81 7.09
N ILE A 722 23.11 -9.98 6.44
CA ILE A 722 23.55 -10.27 5.08
C ILE A 722 24.42 -11.52 5.09
N ALA A 723 24.05 -12.48 4.24
CA ALA A 723 24.76 -13.74 4.08
C ALA A 723 25.69 -13.65 2.86
N GLN A 724 27.02 -13.55 3.01
CA GLN A 724 27.78 -13.39 4.24
C GLN A 724 28.66 -12.14 4.20
N SER A 725 29.45 -11.91 5.24
CA SER A 725 30.19 -10.66 5.41
C SER A 725 31.53 -10.63 4.66
N VAL A 726 32.19 -11.79 4.47
CA VAL A 726 33.53 -11.89 3.86
C VAL A 726 33.67 -13.16 3.00
N ASN A 727 34.28 -13.04 1.81
CA ASN A 727 34.49 -14.05 0.77
C ASN A 727 33.23 -14.80 0.26
N VAL A 728 32.54 -15.52 1.13
CA VAL A 728 31.39 -16.37 0.82
C VAL A 728 30.16 -15.49 0.58
N ILE A 729 29.61 -15.48 -0.65
CA ILE A 729 28.47 -14.64 -1.06
C ILE A 729 28.48 -13.25 -0.42
N SER A 730 29.60 -12.53 -0.55
CA SER A 730 29.89 -11.40 0.34
C SER A 730 30.15 -10.08 -0.38
N PRO A 731 29.92 -8.93 0.27
CA PRO A 731 30.30 -7.63 -0.28
C PRO A 731 31.81 -7.37 -0.25
N LEU A 732 32.59 -8.16 0.50
CA LEU A 732 34.02 -7.94 0.71
C LEU A 732 34.82 -9.22 0.42
N MET A 733 35.66 -9.17 -0.60
CA MET A 733 36.55 -10.27 -0.96
C MET A 733 37.96 -10.02 -0.43
N THR A 734 38.65 -11.09 -0.11
CA THR A 734 40.08 -11.10 0.24
C THR A 734 40.88 -11.73 -0.89
N THR A 735 42.08 -11.20 -1.11
CA THR A 735 43.08 -11.74 -2.03
C THR A 735 44.42 -11.89 -1.29
N GLU A 736 45.42 -12.50 -1.94
CA GLU A 736 46.78 -12.59 -1.40
C GLU A 736 47.43 -11.22 -1.15
N LYS A 737 47.00 -10.17 -1.88
CA LYS A 737 47.59 -8.84 -1.81
C LYS A 737 46.79 -7.86 -0.93
N GLY A 738 45.57 -8.22 -0.53
CA GLY A 738 44.70 -7.33 0.23
C GLY A 738 43.22 -7.70 0.13
N ILE A 739 42.40 -6.72 -0.21
CA ILE A 739 40.93 -6.83 -0.24
C ILE A 739 40.36 -6.19 -1.50
N VAL A 740 39.17 -6.63 -1.90
CA VAL A 740 38.38 -6.07 -2.99
C VAL A 740 36.95 -5.82 -2.48
N LYS A 741 36.49 -4.58 -2.56
CA LYS A 741 35.11 -4.21 -2.29
C LYS A 741 34.25 -4.52 -3.52
N GLN A 742 33.35 -5.48 -3.40
CA GLN A 742 32.43 -5.82 -4.50
C GLN A 742 31.45 -4.68 -4.75
N THR A 743 30.73 -4.74 -5.88
CA THR A 743 29.73 -3.73 -6.28
C THR A 743 28.66 -3.50 -5.20
N THR A 744 28.30 -4.56 -4.45
CA THR A 744 27.32 -4.54 -3.36
C THR A 744 27.79 -3.75 -2.12
N PHE A 745 29.10 -3.60 -1.90
CA PHE A 745 29.68 -2.95 -0.72
C PHE A 745 29.24 -1.49 -0.59
N CYS A 746 29.28 -0.72 -1.68
CA CYS A 746 28.99 0.71 -1.67
C CYS A 746 27.55 1.02 -1.24
N ILE A 747 26.58 0.22 -1.71
CA ILE A 747 25.17 0.39 -1.36
C ILE A 747 24.95 -0.04 0.09
N LEU A 748 25.54 -1.16 0.52
CA LEU A 748 25.48 -1.60 1.91
C LEU A 748 26.05 -0.55 2.87
N GLU A 749 27.19 0.07 2.53
CA GLU A 749 27.79 1.15 3.32
C GLU A 749 26.84 2.35 3.45
N LEU A 750 26.26 2.82 2.34
CA LEU A 750 25.36 3.97 2.34
C LEU A 750 24.10 3.73 3.17
N PHE A 751 23.49 2.55 3.06
CA PHE A 751 22.33 2.20 3.89
C PHE A 751 22.70 2.08 5.36
N SER A 752 23.74 1.31 5.66
CA SER A 752 24.12 1.03 7.04
C SER A 752 24.56 2.29 7.77
N ARG A 753 25.13 3.29 7.10
CA ARG A 753 25.49 4.56 7.75
C ARG A 753 24.32 5.53 7.86
N TYR A 754 23.49 5.64 6.82
CA TYR A 754 22.62 6.81 6.65
C TYR A 754 21.12 6.53 6.66
N MET A 755 20.67 5.28 6.55
CA MET A 755 19.25 4.93 6.51
C MET A 755 18.72 4.49 7.89
N ARG A 756 19.11 5.22 8.94
CA ARG A 756 18.76 4.93 10.35
C ARG A 756 17.70 5.89 10.88
N GLY A 757 17.18 5.61 12.08
CA GLY A 757 16.21 6.47 12.75
C GLY A 757 14.77 5.98 12.57
N TRP A 758 13.90 6.78 11.98
CA TRP A 758 12.52 6.41 11.69
C TRP A 758 12.30 6.32 10.19
N THR A 759 11.62 5.27 9.76
CA THR A 759 11.12 5.19 8.38
C THR A 759 10.00 6.22 8.19
N VAL A 760 9.98 6.85 7.02
CA VAL A 760 9.06 7.93 6.66
C VAL A 760 8.19 7.47 5.49
N HIS A 761 6.90 7.80 5.53
CA HIS A 761 6.01 7.52 4.42
C HIS A 761 6.42 8.30 3.17
N THR A 762 6.77 7.57 2.11
CA THR A 762 6.99 8.10 0.76
C THR A 762 5.79 7.82 -0.14
N HIS A 763 5.47 8.77 -1.01
CA HIS A 763 4.54 8.57 -2.11
C HIS A 763 5.30 8.58 -3.43
N VAL A 764 5.20 7.49 -4.20
CA VAL A 764 5.86 7.36 -5.48
C VAL A 764 4.83 7.23 -6.60
N ARG A 765 4.97 8.06 -7.63
CA ARG A 765 4.27 7.95 -8.91
C ARG A 765 5.31 7.66 -9.97
N GLY A 766 5.20 6.56 -10.70
CA GLY A 766 6.25 6.14 -11.62
C GLY A 766 5.76 5.16 -12.69
N GLY A 767 6.64 4.92 -13.66
CA GLY A 767 6.47 3.87 -14.65
C GLY A 767 6.54 2.49 -14.00
N VAL A 768 6.05 1.47 -14.70
CA VAL A 768 6.06 0.10 -14.18
C VAL A 768 6.66 -0.87 -15.17
N TYR A 769 7.39 -1.83 -14.61
CA TYR A 769 7.73 -3.07 -15.25
C TYR A 769 6.58 -4.08 -15.13
N THR A 770 6.13 -4.62 -16.26
CA THR A 770 5.09 -5.67 -16.33
C THR A 770 5.58 -6.96 -16.99
N GLY A 771 6.90 -7.08 -17.17
CA GLY A 771 7.51 -8.28 -17.75
C GLY A 771 7.48 -9.46 -16.78
N ASP A 772 8.36 -10.42 -16.98
CA ASP A 772 8.41 -11.63 -16.15
C ASP A 772 9.29 -11.41 -14.93
N THR A 773 8.94 -12.04 -13.81
CA THR A 773 9.65 -11.92 -12.54
C THR A 773 10.31 -13.24 -12.19
N GLU A 774 11.33 -13.20 -11.34
CA GLU A 774 11.90 -14.37 -10.69
C GLU A 774 11.73 -14.20 -9.17
N PRO A 775 11.00 -15.08 -8.47
CA PRO A 775 10.17 -16.16 -9.01
C PRO A 775 8.94 -15.66 -9.78
N ALA A 776 8.40 -16.50 -10.66
CA ALA A 776 7.28 -16.12 -11.55
C ALA A 776 6.01 -15.67 -10.82
N TRP A 777 5.77 -16.18 -9.61
CA TRP A 777 4.58 -15.82 -8.83
C TRP A 777 4.60 -14.38 -8.31
N LEU A 778 5.77 -13.72 -8.21
CA LEU A 778 5.89 -12.34 -7.73
C LEU A 778 5.03 -11.38 -8.59
N LYS A 779 5.02 -11.58 -9.91
CA LYS A 779 4.14 -10.85 -10.83
C LYS A 779 2.66 -10.95 -10.46
N GLY A 780 2.22 -12.08 -9.91
CA GLY A 780 0.83 -12.32 -9.51
C GLY A 780 0.39 -11.52 -8.29
N VAL A 781 1.33 -11.08 -7.44
CA VAL A 781 1.07 -10.31 -6.23
C VAL A 781 1.45 -8.82 -6.36
N GLN A 782 1.82 -8.40 -7.58
CA GLN A 782 2.11 -7.01 -7.96
C GLN A 782 1.07 -6.54 -8.99
N GLU A 783 -0.20 -6.38 -8.57
CA GLU A 783 -1.34 -6.15 -9.47
C GLU A 783 -1.19 -4.92 -10.40
N GLU A 784 -0.48 -3.88 -9.94
CA GLU A 784 -0.25 -2.63 -10.69
C GLU A 784 1.05 -2.64 -11.50
N GLY A 785 1.84 -3.73 -11.44
CA GLY A 785 3.20 -3.84 -11.96
C GLY A 785 4.25 -3.39 -10.93
N ILE A 786 5.52 -3.71 -11.21
CA ILE A 786 6.65 -3.33 -10.36
C ILE A 786 7.06 -1.90 -10.71
N ASN A 787 7.07 -1.00 -9.73
CA ASN A 787 7.58 0.35 -9.94
C ASN A 787 9.07 0.31 -10.31
N THR A 788 9.47 0.96 -11.40
CA THR A 788 10.87 0.97 -11.83
C THR A 788 11.76 1.81 -10.93
N LEU A 789 11.17 2.68 -10.11
CA LEU A 789 11.85 3.41 -9.03
C LEU A 789 11.46 2.80 -7.68
N ASP A 790 12.34 2.01 -7.08
CA ASP A 790 12.14 1.51 -5.71
C ASP A 790 12.72 2.49 -4.70
N VAL A 791 11.90 2.87 -3.71
CA VAL A 791 12.20 4.01 -2.83
C VAL A 791 11.95 3.65 -1.38
N SER A 792 12.86 4.07 -0.50
CA SER A 792 12.59 4.20 0.94
C SER A 792 13.15 5.54 1.46
N ALA A 793 12.60 6.04 2.56
CA ALA A 793 13.08 7.26 3.18
C ALA A 793 13.09 7.14 4.70
N THR A 794 14.03 7.85 5.32
CA THR A 794 14.23 7.84 6.77
C THR A 794 14.50 9.24 7.28
N VAL A 795 14.25 9.44 8.58
CA VAL A 795 14.67 10.65 9.30
C VAL A 795 15.36 10.26 10.61
N GLY A 796 16.57 10.77 10.81
CA GLY A 796 17.39 10.59 11.99
C GLY A 796 17.00 11.52 13.14
N LYS A 797 17.38 11.19 14.38
CA LYS A 797 17.13 12.03 15.58
C LYS A 797 17.71 13.45 15.46
N ASP A 798 18.78 13.58 14.69
CA ASP A 798 19.54 14.80 14.39
C ASP A 798 18.91 15.66 13.28
N GLY A 799 17.76 15.24 12.75
CA GLY A 799 17.01 15.95 11.71
C GLY A 799 17.48 15.64 10.28
N TRP A 800 18.46 14.75 10.11
CA TRP A 800 18.88 14.32 8.77
C TRP A 800 17.83 13.43 8.13
N VAL A 801 17.42 13.79 6.91
CA VAL A 801 16.54 12.99 6.08
C VAL A 801 17.39 12.30 5.02
N SER A 802 17.17 11.00 4.83
CA SER A 802 17.83 10.20 3.80
C SER A 802 16.78 9.53 2.92
N VAL A 803 16.91 9.64 1.60
CA VAL A 803 16.02 9.02 0.61
C VAL A 803 16.84 8.14 -0.32
N ALA A 804 16.61 6.84 -0.26
CA ALA A 804 17.27 5.85 -1.09
C ALA A 804 16.38 5.52 -2.29
N VAL A 805 16.93 5.65 -3.50
CA VAL A 805 16.22 5.39 -4.76
C VAL A 805 17.03 4.45 -5.62
N VAL A 806 16.43 3.31 -5.99
CA VAL A 806 16.96 2.40 -7.00
C VAL A 806 16.19 2.64 -8.30
N ASN A 807 16.87 3.06 -9.35
CA ASN A 807 16.33 3.02 -10.71
C ASN A 807 16.68 1.68 -11.35
N MET A 808 15.67 0.80 -11.45
CA MET A 808 15.79 -0.54 -12.02
C MET A 808 15.86 -0.53 -13.56
N ASP A 809 15.55 0.59 -14.24
CA ASP A 809 15.55 0.61 -15.69
C ASP A 809 16.99 0.59 -16.22
N GLU A 810 17.33 -0.43 -17.01
CA GLU A 810 18.66 -0.62 -17.57
C GLU A 810 19.08 0.47 -18.56
N ASN A 811 18.11 1.10 -19.23
CA ASN A 811 18.36 1.89 -20.43
C ASN A 811 17.94 3.35 -20.31
N LYS A 812 17.12 3.71 -19.31
CA LYS A 812 16.50 5.03 -19.20
C LYS A 812 16.83 5.74 -17.90
N ASP A 813 17.42 6.92 -18.05
CA ASP A 813 17.42 7.92 -17.01
C ASP A 813 15.97 8.37 -16.76
N VAL A 814 15.64 8.60 -15.49
CA VAL A 814 14.29 8.97 -15.08
C VAL A 814 14.35 10.33 -14.38
N GLU A 815 13.77 11.33 -15.03
CA GLU A 815 13.58 12.66 -14.46
C GLU A 815 12.33 12.67 -13.57
N VAL A 816 12.49 12.98 -12.29
CA VAL A 816 11.45 12.92 -11.27
C VAL A 816 11.17 14.31 -10.69
N ASP A 817 9.90 14.68 -10.56
CA ASP A 817 9.47 15.82 -9.73
C ASP A 817 9.58 15.42 -8.25
N LEU A 818 10.70 15.78 -7.63
CA LEU A 818 11.03 15.39 -6.26
C LEU A 818 10.51 16.45 -5.29
N LYS A 819 9.51 16.07 -4.49
CA LYS A 819 8.90 16.92 -3.48
C LYS A 819 9.49 16.57 -2.13
N ILE A 820 10.29 17.49 -1.62
CA ILE A 820 10.90 17.40 -0.30
C ILE A 820 10.10 18.26 0.68
N GLY A 821 9.66 17.66 1.77
CA GLY A 821 8.98 18.34 2.87
C GLY A 821 10.00 18.99 3.82
N GLY A 822 9.64 20.18 4.33
CA GLY A 822 10.50 21.00 5.19
C GLY A 822 11.37 22.00 4.41
N ALA A 823 12.06 22.90 5.12
CA ALA A 823 13.12 23.68 4.51
C ALA A 823 14.36 22.80 4.32
N VAL A 824 15.11 23.08 3.26
CA VAL A 824 16.41 22.46 3.00
C VAL A 824 17.48 23.48 3.34
N GLU A 825 18.06 23.35 4.52
CA GLU A 825 19.24 24.14 4.88
C GLU A 825 20.48 23.56 4.19
N GLY A 826 21.17 24.37 3.38
CA GLY A 826 22.47 23.99 2.81
C GLY A 826 22.46 23.12 1.54
N GLY A 827 21.29 22.75 1.01
CA GLY A 827 21.15 21.92 -0.19
C GLY A 827 20.99 20.43 0.11
N VAL A 828 20.98 19.60 -0.93
CA VAL A 828 20.82 18.14 -0.86
C VAL A 828 22.13 17.47 -1.29
N GLU A 829 22.73 16.68 -0.40
CA GLU A 829 23.85 15.79 -0.71
C GLU A 829 23.34 14.61 -1.54
N THR A 830 24.09 14.22 -2.56
CA THR A 830 23.75 13.10 -3.44
C THR A 830 24.89 12.10 -3.47
N HIS A 831 24.60 10.82 -3.21
CA HIS A 831 25.56 9.72 -3.37
C HIS A 831 25.01 8.76 -4.41
N THR A 832 25.65 8.68 -5.57
CA THR A 832 25.20 7.83 -6.69
C THR A 832 26.17 6.67 -6.89
N VAL A 833 25.61 5.47 -7.07
CA VAL A 833 26.34 4.25 -7.43
C VAL A 833 25.78 3.74 -8.77
N THR A 834 26.65 3.62 -9.77
CA THR A 834 26.34 3.18 -11.14
C THR A 834 27.63 2.69 -11.83
N GLY A 835 27.52 2.06 -12.98
CA GLY A 835 28.65 1.63 -13.83
C GLY A 835 28.36 1.82 -15.32
N GLU A 836 29.23 1.36 -16.21
CA GLU A 836 29.01 1.43 -17.66
C GLU A 836 27.78 0.61 -18.11
N ASN A 837 27.58 -0.56 -17.50
CA ASN A 837 26.44 -1.44 -17.74
C ASN A 837 26.12 -2.32 -16.51
N VAL A 838 25.00 -3.05 -16.56
CA VAL A 838 24.50 -3.85 -15.43
C VAL A 838 25.37 -5.06 -15.07
N ASN A 839 26.29 -5.49 -15.95
CA ASN A 839 27.15 -6.66 -15.74
C ASN A 839 28.55 -6.30 -15.20
N VAL A 840 28.84 -5.00 -15.01
CA VAL A 840 30.12 -4.55 -14.43
C VAL A 840 30.32 -5.16 -13.06
N VAL A 841 31.54 -5.63 -12.79
CA VAL A 841 31.99 -6.17 -11.51
C VAL A 841 33.20 -5.37 -11.02
N ASN A 842 33.38 -5.24 -9.71
CA ASN A 842 34.63 -4.74 -9.16
C ASN A 842 35.66 -5.86 -9.09
N THR A 843 36.90 -5.58 -9.46
CA THR A 843 38.04 -6.50 -9.34
C THR A 843 39.18 -5.79 -8.61
N GLU A 844 40.43 -5.85 -9.09
CA GLU A 844 41.49 -5.01 -8.53
C GLU A 844 41.24 -3.51 -8.81
N GLU A 845 40.47 -3.18 -9.86
CA GLU A 845 39.97 -1.83 -10.12
C GLU A 845 38.51 -1.68 -9.64
N GLU A 846 38.25 -0.60 -8.90
CA GLU A 846 36.91 -0.23 -8.41
C GLU A 846 36.18 0.66 -9.43
N GLU A 847 35.52 0.05 -10.42
CA GLU A 847 34.70 0.77 -11.40
C GLU A 847 33.40 1.31 -10.77
N VAL A 848 32.72 0.45 -10.00
CA VAL A 848 31.51 0.81 -9.26
C VAL A 848 31.91 1.33 -7.88
N ARG A 849 31.72 2.64 -7.69
CA ARG A 849 32.06 3.37 -6.46
C ARG A 849 31.00 4.42 -6.15
N ILE A 850 31.08 4.99 -4.95
CA ILE A 850 30.22 6.11 -4.53
C ILE A 850 30.70 7.39 -5.23
N ALA A 851 29.85 7.98 -6.06
CA ALA A 851 30.06 9.31 -6.62
C ALA A 851 29.27 10.34 -5.80
N GLU A 852 29.97 11.28 -5.18
CA GLU A 852 29.36 12.36 -4.40
C GLU A 852 28.99 13.56 -5.29
N GLY A 853 27.91 14.23 -4.94
CA GLY A 853 27.40 15.40 -5.64
C GLY A 853 26.45 16.21 -4.77
N THR A 854 25.92 17.28 -5.34
CA THR A 854 24.95 18.15 -4.67
C THR A 854 23.80 18.52 -5.61
N TRP A 855 22.62 18.75 -5.03
CA TRP A 855 21.44 19.27 -5.71
C TRP A 855 20.84 20.40 -4.87
N ASP A 856 20.25 21.41 -5.51
CA ASP A 856 19.75 22.61 -4.82
C ASP A 856 18.42 22.40 -4.06
N GLY A 857 17.85 21.18 -4.13
CA GLY A 857 16.58 20.84 -3.51
C GLY A 857 15.36 21.36 -4.26
N LYS A 858 15.50 21.91 -5.47
CA LYS A 858 14.40 22.58 -6.18
C LYS A 858 14.07 21.90 -7.50
N GLY A 859 12.78 21.58 -7.66
CA GLY A 859 12.24 21.09 -8.92
C GLY A 859 12.54 19.62 -9.17
N LYS A 860 13.12 19.32 -10.33
CA LYS A 860 13.29 17.94 -10.78
C LYS A 860 14.71 17.43 -10.52
N TYR A 861 14.81 16.13 -10.26
CA TYR A 861 16.07 15.41 -10.15
C TYR A 861 16.09 14.24 -11.13
N THR A 862 17.23 14.01 -11.79
CA THR A 862 17.40 12.92 -12.76
C THR A 862 18.14 11.76 -12.11
N PHE A 863 17.44 10.64 -11.93
CA PHE A 863 18.05 9.39 -11.53
C PHE A 863 18.57 8.67 -12.77
N LYS A 864 19.87 8.39 -12.82
CA LYS A 864 20.47 7.69 -13.96
C LYS A 864 19.88 6.28 -14.12
N LYS A 865 19.86 5.75 -15.34
CA LYS A 865 19.57 4.34 -15.60
C LYS A 865 20.45 3.44 -14.73
N HIS A 866 19.99 2.23 -14.43
CA HIS A 866 20.67 1.20 -13.64
C HIS A 866 21.51 1.75 -12.47
N SER A 867 20.89 2.60 -11.63
CA SER A 867 21.61 3.30 -10.58
C SER A 867 20.92 3.23 -9.23
N PHE A 868 21.74 3.33 -8.20
CA PHE A 868 21.31 3.65 -6.85
C PHE A 868 21.68 5.10 -6.56
N THR A 869 20.78 5.87 -5.95
CA THR A 869 21.06 7.22 -5.46
C THR A 869 20.51 7.39 -4.05
N LEU A 870 21.37 7.83 -3.14
CA LEU A 870 20.98 8.30 -1.81
C LEU A 870 20.99 9.84 -1.82
N LEU A 871 19.86 10.44 -1.51
CA LEU A 871 19.70 11.88 -1.32
C LEU A 871 19.62 12.19 0.16
N ARG A 872 20.39 13.18 0.65
CA ARG A 872 20.40 13.54 2.06
C ARG A 872 20.32 15.05 2.26
N TRP A 873 19.52 15.48 3.22
CA TRP A 873 19.48 16.88 3.62
C TRP A 873 19.10 17.00 5.09
N LYS A 874 19.42 18.16 5.68
CA LYS A 874 19.00 18.48 7.03
C LYS A 874 17.64 19.17 7.00
N SER A 875 16.70 18.62 7.76
CA SER A 875 15.36 19.19 7.94
C SER A 875 15.29 19.99 9.25
N ASP A 876 14.51 21.07 9.25
CA ASP A 876 14.20 21.88 10.43
C ASP A 876 13.31 21.15 11.46
N GLU A 877 12.81 19.95 11.13
CA GLU A 877 11.99 19.13 12.03
C GLU A 877 12.78 18.74 13.29
N LYS A 878 12.42 19.33 14.43
CA LYS A 878 12.89 18.87 15.75
C LYS A 878 12.16 17.59 16.13
N ILE A 879 12.85 16.46 16.04
CA ILE A 879 12.34 15.18 16.50
C ILE A 879 12.42 15.13 18.03
N VAL A 880 11.31 15.48 18.68
CA VAL A 880 11.11 15.28 20.13
C VAL A 880 10.37 13.95 20.31
N GLY A 881 11.03 12.94 20.88
CA GLY A 881 10.43 11.62 21.13
C GLY A 881 11.28 10.73 22.03
N SER A 882 10.62 10.14 23.04
CA SER A 882 11.15 9.26 24.09
C SER A 882 11.83 8.01 23.53
N GLU A 883 12.91 7.59 24.19
CA GLU A 883 13.78 6.46 23.77
C GLU A 883 13.08 5.10 23.71
#